data_AF-A0A350NXR8-F1
#
_entry.id   AF-A0A350NXR8-F1
#
_cell.length_a   1.000
_cell.length_b   1.000
_cell.length_c   1.000
_cell.angle_alpha   90.00
_cell.angle_beta   90.00
_cell.angle_gamma   90.00
#
_symmetry.space_group_name_H-M   'P 1'
#
loop_
_entity.id
_entity.type
_entity.pdbx_description
1 polymer ?
#
loop_
_entity_poly.entity_id
_entity_poly.type
_entity_poly.pdbx_seq_one_letter_code
_entity_poly.pdbx_strand_id
1 'polypeptide(L)'
;MRLPRWLESSKDSLSPCGVKIEQSGWATFAFMRFTFWKWEGAGNEFMLCDVRDWPQRPTAEQIERWCSREVGVGTDGIIFFKPLTPPNASGEHEGWDMDFLNPDGSRSFCGNGSRALFAFLRDAGSIGNVGWFRACDGDHAVCWDESRGLPSVEMLPVQPPRKVEAMHPQGKEAWVADTGSPHHLEWIDATTSLESFPVVEAGRMIRLHTHYAPEGINVNFIEKRSEDGPNELHMRTYERGVEFETRGCGTGAVAAALADHARLGGDHHRTIRMKGGALNVRFVPPSEKRTAYESVWLTGPAKLNFKGVWEANGTWKRLVLLLIWFGFSASFCAQNTPSSFPWSDQVQVSVLTGSPGQDAYSAWGHTAIRVYDPGHVPPVDVAYNYGTFQFSDGFYRRFLKGKLDYRLSLSQFASFQQGYFRNGRAMWEQPLDLSPSDARAVISFLEWNHLPENRVYAYQFFSDNCSSRVLSVLAQVFGDRLDAGCQNDEALGQTYREAIRPYIQGDPWLESGIDFILGPRADRVMPPCGSSFLPDGLMAQLPLCRLDGKAFAGLRQELVPAQQPWFRAVNTPSLVHPSFWMFVVGVWSLFWSLRRAIQFKRGEETPRWERVVGKLVQPLAAVLGLLLLLMWVATDHRDTWANGNLVWASPLLFVLWWSRQRMPRFHQWIHRFLVVGIPLFLIMSIFATQFVSLMSACAAWAVWLSLDPWLEWPHVFKQPVLPKSRSTSQ
;
A
#
# COMPACT_ATOMS: atom_id res chain seq x y z
N MET A 1 60.70 2.39 -7.22
CA MET A 1 60.83 1.62 -8.48
C MET A 1 60.58 0.14 -8.18
N ARG A 2 59.68 -0.48 -8.96
CA ARG A 2 59.43 -1.93 -9.18
C ARG A 2 58.77 -2.80 -8.08
N LEU A 3 57.50 -3.13 -8.34
CA LEU A 3 56.80 -4.40 -8.04
C LEU A 3 57.47 -5.59 -8.78
N PRO A 4 57.29 -6.87 -8.37
CA PRO A 4 56.26 -7.79 -8.94
C PRO A 4 55.70 -8.86 -7.94
N ARG A 5 54.42 -9.28 -8.00
CA ARG A 5 53.71 -10.31 -8.82
C ARG A 5 53.97 -11.81 -8.49
N TRP A 6 52.93 -12.40 -7.89
CA TRP A 6 52.33 -13.76 -8.02
C TRP A 6 52.85 -14.78 -9.04
N LEU A 7 52.79 -16.07 -8.65
CA LEU A 7 52.25 -17.27 -9.38
C LEU A 7 52.43 -18.55 -8.51
N GLU A 8 51.35 -19.25 -8.12
CA GLU A 8 50.94 -20.64 -8.51
C GLU A 8 51.83 -21.81 -7.97
N SER A 9 51.40 -23.02 -7.58
CA SER A 9 50.12 -23.75 -7.43
C SER A 9 50.37 -25.12 -6.73
N SER A 10 49.32 -25.96 -6.62
CA SER A 10 49.22 -27.39 -6.25
C SER A 10 48.90 -27.68 -4.77
N LYS A 11 47.86 -28.40 -4.32
CA LYS A 11 46.83 -29.39 -4.76
C LYS A 11 46.87 -30.57 -3.77
N ASP A 12 45.70 -30.86 -3.16
CA ASP A 12 45.14 -32.15 -2.68
C ASP A 12 45.94 -32.97 -1.62
N SER A 13 45.40 -33.65 -0.60
CA SER A 13 44.08 -34.01 -0.05
C SER A 13 44.37 -34.77 1.28
N LEU A 14 43.58 -34.74 2.36
CA LEU A 14 42.53 -35.72 2.70
C LEU A 14 42.05 -35.48 4.15
N SER A 15 40.73 -35.61 4.36
CA SER A 15 40.00 -35.70 5.63
C SER A 15 40.21 -37.03 6.38
N PRO A 16 39.74 -37.17 7.65
CA PRO A 16 38.54 -38.01 7.85
C PRO A 16 37.57 -37.57 8.98
N CYS A 17 36.31 -38.05 8.85
CA CYS A 17 35.15 -37.98 9.77
C CYS A 17 34.48 -36.61 9.97
N GLY A 18 33.25 -36.31 9.56
CA GLY A 18 32.16 -37.15 9.05
C GLY A 18 30.88 -36.96 9.87
N VAL A 19 30.16 -35.85 9.69
CA VAL A 19 28.69 -35.81 9.77
C VAL A 19 28.18 -34.91 8.65
N LYS A 20 27.65 -35.53 7.60
CA LYS A 20 26.72 -34.88 6.67
C LYS A 20 25.38 -34.75 7.38
N ILE A 21 24.83 -33.54 7.44
CA ILE A 21 23.39 -33.34 7.55
C ILE A 21 22.94 -32.72 6.23
N GLU A 22 22.43 -33.57 5.34
CA GLU A 22 21.41 -33.17 4.37
C GLU A 22 20.14 -32.83 5.15
N GLN A 23 19.72 -31.57 5.16
CA GLN A 23 18.33 -31.21 5.41
C GLN A 23 17.88 -30.14 4.41
N SER A 24 17.02 -30.60 3.49
CA SER A 24 15.80 -29.97 2.97
C SER A 24 15.66 -28.44 3.09
N GLY A 25 15.34 -27.82 1.96
CA GLY A 25 14.92 -26.42 1.86
C GLY A 25 13.87 -26.01 2.89
N TRP A 26 14.33 -25.20 3.85
CA TRP A 26 13.54 -24.27 4.64
C TRP A 26 14.43 -23.05 4.82
N ALA A 27 14.13 -21.97 4.10
CA ALA A 27 14.77 -20.69 4.35
C ALA A 27 14.45 -20.28 5.79
N THR A 28 15.49 -20.05 6.57
CA THR A 28 15.44 -19.56 7.95
C THR A 28 14.72 -18.21 7.97
N PHE A 29 13.43 -18.20 8.34
CA PHE A 29 12.74 -16.99 8.78
C PHE A 29 13.32 -16.58 10.14
N ALA A 30 14.37 -15.77 10.12
CA ALA A 30 14.89 -15.15 11.34
C ALA A 30 13.87 -14.11 11.84
N PHE A 31 13.30 -14.34 13.02
CA PHE A 31 12.46 -13.37 13.72
C PHE A 31 13.29 -12.12 14.08
N MET A 32 12.91 -10.95 13.57
CA MET A 32 13.62 -9.69 13.80
C MET A 32 13.10 -8.96 15.05
N ARG A 33 13.82 -9.12 16.18
CA ARG A 33 13.58 -8.35 17.41
C ARG A 33 14.77 -7.44 17.71
N PHE A 34 14.54 -6.15 17.88
CA PHE A 34 15.59 -5.19 18.22
C PHE A 34 15.05 -4.02 19.06
N THR A 35 15.92 -3.44 19.87
CA THR A 35 15.61 -2.24 20.64
C THR A 35 15.86 -1.01 19.78
N PHE A 36 15.03 0.02 19.95
CA PHE A 36 15.24 1.30 19.29
C PHE A 36 14.87 2.47 20.20
N TRP A 37 15.35 3.65 19.84
CA TRP A 37 15.00 4.90 20.49
C TRP A 37 14.49 5.89 19.46
N LYS A 38 13.28 6.41 19.66
CA LYS A 38 12.74 7.48 18.82
C LYS A 38 13.20 8.82 19.37
N TRP A 39 13.98 9.56 18.59
CA TRP A 39 14.49 10.87 18.94
C TRP A 39 14.03 11.93 17.97
N GLU A 40 13.89 13.16 18.43
CA GLU A 40 13.57 14.32 17.60
C GLU A 40 14.75 15.31 17.62
N GLY A 41 15.18 15.77 16.44
CA GLY A 41 16.19 16.82 16.27
C GLY A 41 15.61 18.02 15.53
N ALA A 42 15.31 19.10 16.24
CA ALA A 42 14.70 20.34 15.71
C ALA A 42 13.51 20.10 14.75
N GLY A 43 12.61 19.17 15.11
CA GLY A 43 11.40 18.85 14.37
C GLY A 43 11.47 17.65 13.43
N ASN A 44 12.66 17.08 13.15
CA ASN A 44 12.78 15.79 12.44
C ASN A 44 12.84 14.62 13.42
N GLU A 45 12.16 13.52 13.11
CA GLU A 45 12.07 12.34 13.97
C GLU A 45 12.91 11.17 13.43
N PHE A 46 13.72 10.53 14.28
CA PHE A 46 14.64 9.46 13.90
C PHE A 46 14.46 8.22 14.76
N MET A 47 14.58 7.05 14.16
CA MET A 47 14.73 5.79 14.85
C MET A 47 16.22 5.47 15.01
N LEU A 48 16.73 5.49 16.25
CA LEU A 48 18.12 5.12 16.55
C LEU A 48 18.20 3.63 16.87
N CYS A 49 19.09 2.91 16.18
CA CYS A 49 19.25 1.46 16.29
C CYS A 49 20.73 1.08 16.46
N ASP A 50 21.06 0.31 17.50
CA ASP A 50 22.42 -0.18 17.72
C ASP A 50 22.68 -1.41 16.82
N VAL A 51 23.68 -1.31 15.93
CA VAL A 51 24.01 -2.37 14.97
C VAL A 51 24.67 -3.57 15.66
N ARG A 52 25.22 -3.40 16.87
CA ARG A 52 25.79 -4.53 17.63
C ARG A 52 24.74 -5.61 17.92
N ASP A 53 23.46 -5.24 17.92
CA ASP A 53 22.35 -6.16 18.15
C ASP A 53 21.87 -6.87 16.87
N TRP A 54 22.33 -6.48 15.66
CA TRP A 54 21.82 -7.05 14.41
C TRP A 54 22.81 -6.97 13.21
N PRO A 55 23.35 -8.10 12.71
CA PRO A 55 24.44 -8.10 11.70
C PRO A 55 24.01 -7.97 10.23
N GLN A 56 22.73 -8.16 9.89
CA GLN A 56 22.25 -8.07 8.49
C GLN A 56 21.49 -6.77 8.25
N ARG A 57 21.87 -6.01 7.22
CA ARG A 57 21.16 -4.77 6.88
C ARG A 57 19.69 -5.06 6.53
N PRO A 58 18.73 -4.29 7.06
CA PRO A 58 17.33 -4.41 6.65
C PRO A 58 17.15 -4.08 5.18
N THR A 59 16.13 -4.66 4.54
CA THR A 59 15.75 -4.32 3.17
C THR A 59 15.08 -2.94 3.11
N ALA A 60 15.04 -2.31 1.93
CA ALA A 60 14.32 -1.04 1.73
C ALA A 60 12.86 -1.13 2.19
N GLU A 61 12.17 -2.24 1.89
CA GLU A 61 10.80 -2.50 2.35
C GLU A 61 10.67 -2.54 3.89
N GLN A 62 11.67 -3.09 4.59
CA GLN A 62 11.70 -3.08 6.05
C GLN A 62 11.91 -1.66 6.60
N ILE A 63 12.82 -0.90 5.99
CA ILE A 63 13.09 0.49 6.38
C ILE A 63 11.84 1.36 6.18
N GLU A 64 11.20 1.25 5.01
CA GLU A 64 9.96 1.94 4.70
C GLU A 64 8.85 1.61 5.71
N ARG A 65 8.69 0.31 6.03
CA ARG A 65 7.72 -0.14 7.03
C ARG A 65 8.01 0.41 8.42
N TRP A 66 9.28 0.48 8.83
CA TRP A 66 9.65 1.00 10.15
C TRP A 66 9.48 2.51 10.24
N CYS A 67 9.82 3.24 9.16
CA CYS A 67 9.62 4.68 9.08
C CYS A 67 8.16 5.09 8.91
N SER A 68 7.31 4.22 8.36
CA SER A 68 5.89 4.51 8.12
C SER A 68 5.19 5.05 9.37
N ARG A 69 4.48 6.18 9.21
CA ARG A 69 3.66 6.78 10.27
C ARG A 69 2.36 6.00 10.51
N GLU A 70 1.95 5.15 9.58
CA GLU A 70 0.70 4.39 9.66
C GLU A 70 0.88 3.01 10.31
N VAL A 71 1.98 2.31 9.96
CA VAL A 71 2.22 0.91 10.38
C VAL A 71 3.55 0.70 11.11
N GLY A 72 4.35 1.75 11.22
CA GLY A 72 5.69 1.73 11.80
C GLY A 72 5.83 2.63 13.03
N VAL A 73 7.05 3.11 13.25
CA VAL A 73 7.42 4.02 14.35
C VAL A 73 7.09 5.49 14.00
N GLY A 74 6.94 5.79 12.71
CA GLY A 74 6.66 7.13 12.20
C GLY A 74 7.85 8.07 12.32
N THR A 75 8.87 7.86 11.50
CA THR A 75 10.14 8.61 11.54
C THR A 75 10.53 9.08 10.15
N ASP A 76 11.26 10.19 10.09
CA ASP A 76 11.82 10.76 8.86
C ASP A 76 13.09 10.01 8.41
N GLY A 77 13.60 9.09 9.23
CA GLY A 77 14.63 8.13 8.84
C GLY A 77 15.13 7.28 10.01
N ILE A 78 16.07 6.39 9.72
CA ILE A 78 16.67 5.45 10.68
C ILE A 78 18.17 5.70 10.75
N ILE A 79 18.72 5.72 11.95
CA ILE A 79 20.16 5.85 12.19
C ILE A 79 20.65 4.58 12.85
N PHE A 80 21.48 3.86 12.11
CA PHE A 80 22.23 2.73 12.61
C PHE A 80 23.57 3.20 13.14
N PHE A 81 23.92 2.80 14.36
CA PHE A 81 25.17 3.22 14.99
C PHE A 81 25.92 2.07 15.65
N LYS A 82 27.25 2.19 15.71
CA LYS A 82 28.14 1.29 16.47
C LYS A 82 29.45 2.01 16.80
N PRO A 83 30.16 1.65 17.88
CA PRO A 83 31.45 2.23 18.17
C PRO A 83 32.48 1.83 17.10
N LEU A 84 33.34 2.77 16.71
CA LEU A 84 34.50 2.56 15.84
C LEU A 84 35.83 2.52 16.60
N THR A 85 35.88 3.19 17.74
CA THR A 85 37.07 3.20 18.61
C THR A 85 36.86 2.29 19.83
N PRO A 86 37.93 1.76 20.45
CA PRO A 86 37.82 1.09 21.74
C PRO A 86 37.36 2.08 22.83
N PRO A 87 36.68 1.61 23.88
CA PRO A 87 36.24 2.48 24.98
C PRO A 87 37.43 2.96 25.80
N ASN A 88 37.34 4.19 26.32
CA ASN A 88 38.30 4.75 27.29
C ASN A 88 38.08 4.14 28.70
N ALA A 89 38.87 4.59 29.69
CA ALA A 89 38.77 4.10 31.07
C ALA A 89 37.39 4.34 31.73
N SER A 90 36.62 5.31 31.25
CA SER A 90 35.26 5.62 31.70
C SER A 90 34.18 4.83 30.95
N GLY A 91 34.57 4.01 29.97
CA GLY A 91 33.65 3.24 29.12
C GLY A 91 33.13 4.00 27.90
N GLU A 92 33.63 5.21 27.61
CA GLU A 92 33.15 6.05 26.52
C GLU A 92 33.95 5.81 25.23
N HIS A 93 33.31 5.91 24.08
CA HIS A 93 33.94 5.79 22.77
C HIS A 93 33.99 7.15 22.06
N GLU A 94 35.17 7.56 21.61
CA GLU A 94 35.35 8.83 20.89
C GLU A 94 34.77 8.83 19.46
N GLY A 95 34.78 7.67 18.79
CA GLY A 95 34.40 7.54 17.39
C GLY A 95 33.28 6.53 17.17
N TRP A 96 32.27 6.92 16.39
CA TRP A 96 31.11 6.07 16.07
C TRP A 96 30.85 6.01 14.57
N ASP A 97 30.37 4.87 14.10
CA ASP A 97 29.80 4.70 12.78
C ASP A 97 28.35 5.20 12.84
N MET A 98 27.94 6.01 11.87
CA MET A 98 26.58 6.54 11.75
C MET A 98 26.07 6.33 10.32
N ASP A 99 25.19 5.34 10.14
CA ASP A 99 24.59 5.00 8.86
C ASP A 99 23.12 5.46 8.86
N PHE A 100 22.87 6.64 8.28
CA PHE A 100 21.53 7.20 8.14
C PHE A 100 20.85 6.70 6.85
N LEU A 101 19.62 6.22 7.00
CA LEU A 101 18.77 5.75 5.91
C LEU A 101 17.46 6.53 5.89
N ASN A 102 17.12 7.06 4.72
CA ASN A 102 15.82 7.66 4.44
C ASN A 102 14.71 6.59 4.40
N PRO A 103 13.42 6.96 4.46
CA PRO A 103 12.31 6.01 4.43
C PRO A 103 12.29 5.12 3.18
N ASP A 104 12.82 5.59 2.05
CA ASP A 104 12.95 4.81 0.81
C ASP A 104 14.16 3.85 0.80
N GLY A 105 14.96 3.84 1.89
CA GLY A 105 16.16 3.04 2.05
C GLY A 105 17.44 3.66 1.46
N SER A 106 17.37 4.86 0.87
CA SER A 106 18.55 5.57 0.37
C SER A 106 19.44 6.10 1.52
N ARG A 107 20.74 6.27 1.26
CA ARG A 107 21.73 6.78 2.23
C ARG A 107 22.03 8.25 1.98
N SER A 108 22.13 9.03 3.04
CA SER A 108 22.60 10.42 3.00
C SER A 108 23.17 10.85 4.35
N PHE A 109 23.75 12.04 4.40
CA PHE A 109 24.10 12.69 5.67
C PHE A 109 22.91 13.46 6.22
N CYS A 110 22.73 13.46 7.55
CA CYS A 110 21.66 14.21 8.22
C CYS A 110 22.17 14.91 9.47
N GLY A 111 22.41 16.22 9.40
CA GLY A 111 22.88 17.01 10.53
C GLY A 111 21.91 17.02 11.73
N ASN A 112 20.59 16.97 11.50
CA ASN A 112 19.60 16.85 12.58
C ASN A 112 19.65 15.49 13.26
N GLY A 113 19.84 14.43 12.46
CA GLY A 113 20.06 13.07 12.94
C GLY A 113 21.34 12.93 13.77
N SER A 114 22.44 13.54 13.32
CA SER A 114 23.72 13.51 14.05
C SER A 114 23.60 14.12 15.44
N ARG A 115 22.95 15.28 15.57
CA ARG A 115 22.73 15.88 16.90
C ARG A 115 21.86 15.01 17.80
N ALA A 116 20.84 14.36 17.25
CA ALA A 116 19.99 13.43 17.97
C ALA A 116 20.78 12.20 18.45
N LEU A 117 21.61 11.61 17.60
CA LEU A 117 22.48 10.49 17.97
C LEU A 117 23.51 10.90 19.03
N PHE A 118 24.13 12.07 18.89
CA PHE A 118 25.11 12.57 19.87
C PHE A 118 24.47 12.79 21.24
N ALA A 119 23.33 13.47 21.30
CA ALA A 119 22.59 13.66 22.54
C ALA A 119 22.22 12.32 23.18
N PHE A 120 21.74 11.35 22.39
CA PHE A 120 21.45 10.00 22.86
C PHE A 120 22.67 9.29 23.47
N LEU A 121 23.78 9.24 22.73
CA LEU A 121 24.99 8.54 23.17
C LEU A 121 25.57 9.18 24.43
N ARG A 122 25.49 10.51 24.53
CA ARG A 122 26.00 11.25 25.68
C ARG A 122 25.12 11.05 26.90
N ASP A 123 23.80 11.13 26.74
CA ASP A 123 22.85 10.84 27.83
C ASP A 123 22.97 9.38 28.32
N ALA A 124 23.40 8.46 27.44
CA ALA A 124 23.71 7.07 27.78
C ALA A 124 25.12 6.86 28.38
N GLY A 125 25.93 7.91 28.52
CA GLY A 125 27.33 7.81 28.99
C GLY A 125 28.26 7.02 28.06
N SER A 126 27.87 6.88 26.78
CA SER A 126 28.62 6.12 25.77
C SER A 126 29.59 6.98 24.96
N ILE A 127 29.40 8.30 24.97
CA ILE A 127 30.31 9.30 24.41
C ILE A 127 30.43 10.45 25.41
N GLY A 128 31.62 11.05 25.51
CA GLY A 128 31.84 12.24 26.32
C GLY A 128 31.24 13.50 25.69
N ASN A 129 31.68 14.68 26.17
CA ASN A 129 31.24 15.97 25.64
C ASN A 129 31.77 16.29 24.23
N VAL A 130 32.69 15.49 23.70
CA VAL A 130 33.26 15.63 22.35
C VAL A 130 33.43 14.24 21.74
N GLY A 131 33.24 14.12 20.44
CA GLY A 131 33.57 12.93 19.67
C GLY A 131 33.42 13.16 18.17
N TRP A 132 33.35 12.08 17.40
CA TRP A 132 33.17 12.15 15.95
C TRP A 132 32.35 10.98 15.41
N PHE A 133 31.61 11.25 14.33
CA PHE A 133 30.82 10.26 13.59
C PHE A 133 31.36 10.07 12.19
N ARG A 134 31.57 8.81 11.78
CA ARG A 134 31.78 8.44 10.38
C ARG A 134 30.42 8.28 9.70
N ALA A 135 30.11 9.21 8.81
CA ALA A 135 28.92 9.15 7.98
C ALA A 135 29.26 8.70 6.55
N CYS A 136 28.27 8.69 5.65
CA CYS A 136 28.46 8.26 4.26
C CYS A 136 29.33 9.22 3.42
N ASP A 137 29.46 10.48 3.84
CA ASP A 137 30.16 11.56 3.15
C ASP A 137 31.48 11.97 3.83
N GLY A 138 31.73 11.54 5.07
CA GLY A 138 33.00 11.79 5.75
C GLY A 138 32.91 11.67 7.27
N ASP A 139 33.96 12.13 7.93
CA ASP A 139 34.02 12.21 9.39
C ASP A 139 33.53 13.59 9.85
N HIS A 140 32.60 13.60 10.80
CA HIS A 140 31.99 14.81 11.37
C HIS A 140 32.26 14.89 12.86
N ALA A 141 32.83 15.99 13.32
CA ALA A 141 32.98 16.23 14.75
C ALA A 141 31.62 16.54 15.40
N VAL A 142 31.44 16.09 16.64
CA VAL A 142 30.27 16.39 17.46
C VAL A 142 30.71 16.84 18.84
N CYS A 143 29.99 17.80 19.41
CA CYS A 143 30.29 18.29 20.75
C CYS A 143 29.04 18.80 21.46
N TRP A 144 29.14 18.90 22.78
CA TRP A 144 28.19 19.61 23.60
C TRP A 144 28.57 21.08 23.68
N ASP A 145 27.68 21.95 23.22
CA ASP A 145 27.84 23.39 23.36
C ASP A 145 27.41 23.82 24.76
N GLU A 146 28.36 23.89 25.68
CA GLU A 146 28.14 24.28 27.09
C GLU A 146 27.48 25.64 27.22
N SER A 147 27.76 26.58 26.30
CA SER A 147 27.20 27.93 26.37
C SER A 147 25.69 27.95 26.12
N ARG A 148 25.18 26.94 25.42
CA ARG A 148 23.76 26.82 25.04
C ARG A 148 23.06 25.63 25.71
N GLY A 149 23.82 24.69 26.27
CA GLY A 149 23.29 23.43 26.76
C GLY A 149 22.65 22.60 25.64
N LEU A 150 23.27 22.55 24.46
CA LEU A 150 22.72 21.90 23.27
C LEU A 150 23.77 21.06 22.52
N PRO A 151 23.36 19.97 21.83
CA PRO A 151 24.26 19.20 20.98
C PRO A 151 24.61 19.97 19.71
N SER A 152 25.82 19.75 19.20
CA SER A 152 26.33 20.36 17.98
C SER A 152 27.04 19.34 17.09
N VAL A 153 26.98 19.56 15.77
CA VAL A 153 27.67 18.78 14.76
C VAL A 153 28.39 19.70 13.78
N GLU A 154 29.62 19.36 13.42
CA GLU A 154 30.40 20.03 12.39
C GLU A 154 30.04 19.48 11.01
N MET A 155 29.72 20.37 10.08
CA MET A 155 29.53 20.06 8.66
C MET A 155 30.90 20.06 7.96
N LEU A 156 31.02 19.28 6.88
CA LEU A 156 32.18 19.37 6.01
C LEU A 156 32.31 20.78 5.40
N PRO A 157 33.51 21.18 4.93
CA PRO A 157 33.72 22.49 4.34
C PRO A 157 32.73 22.80 3.22
N VAL A 158 32.06 23.94 3.31
CA VAL A 158 30.97 24.33 2.39
C VAL A 158 31.46 25.39 1.42
N GLN A 159 31.27 25.16 0.12
CA GLN A 159 31.62 26.15 -0.90
C GLN A 159 30.75 27.41 -0.76
N PRO A 160 31.27 28.60 -1.10
CA PRO A 160 30.51 29.83 -1.01
C PRO A 160 29.17 29.76 -1.80
N PRO A 161 28.04 30.17 -1.20
CA PRO A 161 26.77 30.23 -1.90
C PRO A 161 26.83 31.10 -3.15
N ARG A 162 26.13 30.68 -4.21
CA ARG A 162 26.07 31.38 -5.49
C ARG A 162 24.75 32.12 -5.64
N LYS A 163 24.80 33.40 -5.99
CA LYS A 163 23.60 34.19 -6.31
C LYS A 163 22.94 33.69 -7.60
N VAL A 164 21.62 33.59 -7.59
CA VAL A 164 20.79 33.19 -8.74
C VAL A 164 19.59 34.13 -8.86
N GLU A 165 18.84 34.01 -9.95
CA GLU A 165 17.57 34.74 -10.10
C GLU A 165 16.51 34.15 -9.17
N ALA A 166 15.74 35.04 -8.53
CA ALA A 166 14.54 34.67 -7.80
C ALA A 166 13.50 34.11 -8.79
N MET A 167 12.90 32.98 -8.44
CA MET A 167 11.99 32.25 -9.32
C MET A 167 10.53 32.48 -8.92
N HIS A 168 10.27 32.86 -7.68
CA HIS A 168 8.93 33.19 -7.22
C HIS A 168 8.64 34.69 -7.41
N PRO A 169 7.42 35.11 -7.83
CA PRO A 169 7.09 36.52 -8.02
C PRO A 169 7.23 37.39 -6.75
N GLN A 170 7.09 36.79 -5.58
CA GLN A 170 7.30 37.46 -4.27
C GLN A 170 8.73 37.27 -3.73
N GLY A 171 9.61 36.64 -4.50
CA GLY A 171 11.02 36.48 -4.19
C GLY A 171 11.80 37.73 -4.55
N LYS A 172 12.52 38.30 -3.58
CA LYS A 172 13.34 39.49 -3.78
C LYS A 172 14.74 39.14 -4.25
N GLU A 173 15.29 38.05 -3.71
CA GLU A 173 16.66 37.63 -3.97
C GLU A 173 16.80 36.13 -3.70
N ALA A 174 17.56 35.42 -4.54
CA ALA A 174 17.79 33.99 -4.39
C ALA A 174 19.26 33.59 -4.48
N TRP A 175 19.60 32.52 -3.77
CA TRP A 175 20.93 31.93 -3.68
C TRP A 175 20.84 30.41 -3.74
N VAL A 176 21.93 29.78 -4.18
CA VAL A 176 22.09 28.32 -4.16
C VAL A 176 23.32 27.96 -3.36
N ALA A 177 23.17 26.99 -2.46
CA ALA A 177 24.28 26.41 -1.70
C ALA A 177 24.16 24.89 -1.64
N ASP A 178 25.29 24.21 -1.64
CA ASP A 178 25.36 22.78 -1.38
C ASP A 178 26.04 22.56 -0.03
N THR A 179 25.31 21.99 0.92
CA THR A 179 25.74 21.77 2.31
C THR A 179 25.80 20.27 2.65
N GLY A 180 26.00 19.45 1.62
CA GLY A 180 25.79 17.99 1.65
C GLY A 180 24.50 17.58 0.94
N SER A 181 23.58 18.53 0.77
CA SER A 181 22.47 18.49 -0.17
C SER A 181 22.29 19.87 -0.82
N PRO A 182 21.78 19.96 -2.05
CA PRO A 182 21.59 21.25 -2.72
C PRO A 182 20.33 21.98 -2.20
N HIS A 183 20.46 23.29 -1.96
CA HIS A 183 19.39 24.17 -1.48
C HIS A 183 19.27 25.43 -2.34
N HIS A 184 18.05 25.72 -2.80
CA HIS A 184 17.61 27.03 -3.26
C HIS A 184 17.11 27.80 -2.03
N LEU A 185 17.59 29.04 -1.89
CA LEU A 185 17.31 29.91 -0.76
C LEU A 185 16.74 31.21 -1.33
N GLU A 186 15.48 31.50 -1.04
CA GLU A 186 14.79 32.67 -1.59
C GLU A 186 14.27 33.55 -0.46
N TRP A 187 14.77 34.79 -0.42
CA TRP A 187 14.28 35.80 0.51
C TRP A 187 12.99 36.40 -0.03
N ILE A 188 11.92 36.30 0.74
CA ILE A 188 10.62 36.84 0.35
C ILE A 188 10.54 38.33 0.62
N ASP A 189 9.70 39.03 -0.14
CA ASP A 189 9.44 40.46 0.03
C ASP A 189 8.91 40.77 1.45
N ALA A 190 9.35 41.88 2.05
CA ALA A 190 8.94 42.31 3.39
C ALA A 190 7.43 42.63 3.50
N THR A 191 6.74 42.81 2.38
CA THR A 191 5.27 42.94 2.31
C THR A 191 4.54 41.60 2.40
N THR A 192 5.26 40.48 2.36
CA THR A 192 4.72 39.12 2.41
C THR A 192 5.14 38.42 3.71
N SER A 193 4.18 38.01 4.52
CA SER A 193 4.47 37.23 5.74
C SER A 193 4.88 35.80 5.41
N LEU A 194 6.01 35.35 5.96
CA LEU A 194 6.46 33.96 5.82
C LEU A 194 5.47 32.96 6.41
N GLU A 195 4.67 33.34 7.40
CA GLU A 195 3.70 32.45 8.06
C GLU A 195 2.55 32.06 7.12
N SER A 196 2.07 33.00 6.30
CA SER A 196 1.03 32.77 5.30
C SER A 196 1.56 32.33 3.94
N PHE A 197 2.89 32.23 3.76
CA PHE A 197 3.49 31.94 2.47
C PHE A 197 3.12 30.53 1.95
N PRO A 198 2.76 30.36 0.65
CA PRO A 198 2.35 29.08 0.08
C PRO A 198 3.57 28.19 -0.24
N VAL A 199 4.29 27.75 0.79
CA VAL A 199 5.56 27.01 0.68
C VAL A 199 5.46 25.76 -0.19
N VAL A 200 4.35 25.02 -0.14
CA VAL A 200 4.19 23.78 -0.90
C VAL A 200 4.08 24.06 -2.40
N GLU A 201 3.26 25.03 -2.80
CA GLU A 201 3.06 25.39 -4.20
C GLU A 201 4.31 26.03 -4.79
N ALA A 202 4.84 27.06 -4.12
CA ALA A 202 6.03 27.78 -4.54
C ALA A 202 7.27 26.86 -4.53
N GLY A 203 7.43 26.07 -3.47
CA GLY A 203 8.52 25.11 -3.32
C GLY A 203 8.51 24.07 -4.43
N ARG A 204 7.34 23.50 -4.77
CA ARG A 204 7.21 22.52 -5.85
C ARG A 204 7.55 23.11 -7.23
N MET A 205 7.12 24.34 -7.50
CA MET A 205 7.42 25.02 -8.76
C MET A 205 8.93 25.19 -8.97
N ILE A 206 9.65 25.63 -7.93
CA ILE A 206 11.11 25.82 -7.97
C ILE A 206 11.85 24.48 -7.98
N ARG A 207 11.43 23.54 -7.13
CA ARG A 207 11.96 22.17 -7.01
C ARG A 207 12.01 21.44 -8.36
N LEU A 208 10.99 21.65 -9.20
CA LEU A 208 10.79 21.00 -10.49
C LEU A 208 11.23 21.86 -11.67
N HIS A 209 11.78 23.06 -11.41
CA HIS A 209 12.24 23.94 -12.46
C HIS A 209 13.35 23.28 -13.29
N THR A 210 13.33 23.46 -14.61
CA THR A 210 14.26 22.80 -15.56
C THR A 210 15.72 23.11 -15.27
N HIS A 211 16.01 24.26 -14.65
CA HIS A 211 17.35 24.63 -14.18
C HIS A 211 17.96 23.63 -13.18
N TYR A 212 17.12 22.93 -12.42
CA TYR A 212 17.56 21.95 -11.42
C TYR A 212 17.32 20.50 -11.86
N ALA A 213 16.74 20.26 -13.02
CA ALA A 213 16.49 18.90 -13.52
C ALA A 213 17.81 18.13 -13.79
N PRO A 214 17.83 16.80 -13.68
CA PRO A 214 16.71 15.92 -13.32
C PRO A 214 16.51 15.72 -11.82
N GLU A 215 17.53 15.98 -11.00
CA GLU A 215 17.52 15.65 -9.57
C GLU A 215 16.70 16.65 -8.74
N GLY A 216 16.65 17.90 -9.19
CA GLY A 216 16.12 19.09 -8.52
C GLY A 216 16.69 19.38 -7.14
N ILE A 217 16.03 20.23 -6.35
CA ILE A 217 16.66 20.93 -5.22
C ILE A 217 15.73 21.11 -4.01
N ASN A 218 16.26 21.16 -2.79
CA ASN A 218 15.49 21.63 -1.62
C ASN A 218 15.21 23.13 -1.76
N VAL A 219 14.03 23.60 -1.36
CA VAL A 219 13.65 25.02 -1.53
C VAL A 219 13.32 25.63 -0.17
N ASN A 220 13.95 26.76 0.16
CA ASN A 220 13.85 27.39 1.47
C ASN A 220 13.46 28.85 1.27
N PHE A 221 12.39 29.25 1.95
CA PHE A 221 11.89 30.62 1.94
C PHE A 221 12.28 31.30 3.24
N ILE A 222 12.89 32.47 3.12
CA ILE A 222 13.54 33.16 4.23
C ILE A 222 12.92 34.54 4.42
N GLU A 223 12.64 34.89 5.67
CA GLU A 223 12.16 36.21 6.09
C GLU A 223 13.09 36.77 7.15
N LYS A 224 13.40 38.06 7.00
CA LYS A 224 14.10 38.86 8.00
C LYS A 224 13.10 39.86 8.56
N ARG A 225 12.70 39.73 9.83
CA ARG A 225 11.75 40.64 10.45
C ARG A 225 12.48 41.88 10.96
N SER A 226 11.78 43.01 11.04
CA SER A 226 12.36 44.29 11.49
C SER A 226 12.74 44.30 12.97
N GLU A 227 12.08 43.46 13.76
CA GLU A 227 12.30 43.28 15.21
C GLU A 227 13.41 42.28 15.56
N ASP A 228 13.89 41.51 14.56
CA ASP A 228 14.93 40.49 14.75
C ASP A 228 16.31 41.13 14.93
N GLY A 229 17.13 40.56 15.81
CA GLY A 229 18.56 40.90 15.92
C GLY A 229 19.30 40.64 14.60
N PRO A 230 20.48 41.26 14.37
CA PRO A 230 21.18 41.21 13.08
C PRO A 230 21.47 39.80 12.56
N ASN A 231 21.63 38.83 13.47
CA ASN A 231 22.00 37.45 13.14
C ASN A 231 20.82 36.46 13.10
N GLU A 232 19.58 36.94 13.22
CA GLU A 232 18.39 36.08 13.32
C GLU A 232 17.57 36.07 12.02
N LEU A 233 17.12 34.88 11.59
CA LEU A 233 16.35 34.67 10.36
C LEU A 233 15.20 33.70 10.62
N HIS A 234 14.08 33.90 9.94
CA HIS A 234 12.97 32.94 9.91
C HIS A 234 12.98 32.16 8.60
N MET A 235 12.74 30.85 8.68
CA MET A 235 12.80 29.98 7.50
C MET A 235 11.72 28.90 7.51
N ARG A 236 11.11 28.69 6.34
CA ARG A 236 10.27 27.53 6.04
C ARG A 236 10.83 26.80 4.82
N THR A 237 10.67 25.48 4.77
CA THR A 237 11.39 24.64 3.80
C THR A 237 10.48 23.63 3.15
N TYR A 238 10.67 23.43 1.85
CA TYR A 238 10.12 22.36 1.04
C TYR A 238 11.26 21.41 0.70
N GLU A 239 11.17 20.16 1.16
CA GLU A 239 12.27 19.21 1.03
C GLU A 239 12.11 18.27 -0.16
N ARG A 240 13.21 18.15 -0.92
CA ARG A 240 13.38 17.19 -2.00
C ARG A 240 13.29 15.77 -1.43
N GLY A 241 12.43 14.93 -2.03
CA GLY A 241 12.21 13.54 -1.58
C GLY A 241 11.09 13.38 -0.55
N VAL A 242 10.78 14.42 0.25
CA VAL A 242 9.54 14.49 1.04
C VAL A 242 8.40 15.07 0.21
N GLU A 243 8.73 15.97 -0.73
CA GLU A 243 7.81 16.64 -1.65
C GLU A 243 6.67 17.38 -0.93
N PHE A 244 6.99 17.91 0.26
CA PHE A 244 6.09 18.68 1.11
C PHE A 244 6.89 19.62 2.03
N GLU A 245 6.18 20.49 2.77
CA GLU A 245 6.80 21.32 3.81
C GLU A 245 7.16 20.48 5.04
N THR A 246 8.41 20.57 5.49
CA THR A 246 8.86 19.93 6.74
C THR A 246 8.95 20.94 7.89
N ARG A 247 9.01 20.45 9.13
CA ARG A 247 9.09 21.30 10.32
C ARG A 247 10.48 21.91 10.51
N GLY A 248 11.52 21.30 9.96
CA GLY A 248 12.92 21.70 10.13
C GLY A 248 13.83 21.01 9.10
N CYS A 249 14.89 21.71 8.69
CA CYS A 249 15.93 21.18 7.79
C CYS A 249 17.30 21.71 8.23
N GLY A 250 18.18 20.82 8.70
CA GLY A 250 19.49 21.20 9.26
C GLY A 250 20.47 21.74 8.20
N THR A 251 20.62 21.03 7.09
CA THR A 251 21.43 21.46 5.94
C THR A 251 20.88 22.74 5.32
N GLY A 252 19.55 22.88 5.24
CA GLY A 252 18.90 24.12 4.83
C GLY A 252 19.19 25.30 5.73
N ALA A 253 19.25 25.10 7.05
CA ALA A 253 19.57 26.17 8.00
C ALA A 253 21.04 26.62 7.87
N VAL A 254 21.96 25.67 7.66
CA VAL A 254 23.36 25.97 7.33
C VAL A 254 23.43 26.77 6.03
N ALA A 255 22.75 26.32 4.98
CA ALA A 255 22.71 27.00 3.69
C ALA A 255 22.22 28.45 3.81
N ALA A 256 21.10 28.66 4.54
CA ALA A 256 20.55 29.99 4.81
C ALA A 256 21.53 30.89 5.58
N ALA A 257 22.20 30.37 6.61
CA ALA A 257 23.17 31.12 7.39
C ALA A 257 24.37 31.59 6.56
N LEU A 258 24.93 30.69 5.75
CA LEU A 258 26.08 30.99 4.90
C LEU A 258 25.71 31.96 3.77
N ALA A 259 24.51 31.83 3.20
CA ALA A 259 24.03 32.73 2.15
C ALA A 259 23.72 34.12 2.70
N ASP A 260 23.15 34.23 3.90
CA ASP A 260 22.96 35.54 4.54
C ASP A 260 24.29 36.22 4.86
N HIS A 261 25.29 35.48 5.34
CA HIS A 261 26.64 36.02 5.53
C HIS A 261 27.30 36.41 4.21
N ALA A 262 27.17 35.60 3.14
CA ALA A 262 27.68 35.98 1.83
C ALA A 262 27.02 37.24 1.27
N ARG A 263 25.75 37.48 1.64
CA ARG A 263 24.95 38.64 1.22
C ARG A 263 25.27 39.91 2.00
N LEU A 264 25.47 39.81 3.32
CA LEU A 264 25.57 40.98 4.22
C LEU A 264 26.88 41.09 5.02
N GLY A 265 27.71 40.05 5.06
CA GLY A 265 28.85 39.96 5.97
C GLY A 265 28.42 39.93 7.43
N GLY A 266 29.23 40.51 8.32
CA GLY A 266 28.94 40.62 9.75
C GLY A 266 29.43 39.43 10.56
N ASP A 267 28.75 39.13 11.67
CA ASP A 267 29.19 38.10 12.60
C ASP A 267 29.24 36.71 11.95
N HIS A 268 30.08 35.83 12.46
CA HIS A 268 30.24 34.48 11.91
C HIS A 268 29.28 33.46 12.53
N HIS A 269 28.10 33.93 12.96
CA HIS A 269 27.03 33.07 13.46
C HIS A 269 25.66 33.59 13.02
N ARG A 270 24.71 32.67 12.84
CA ARG A 270 23.30 32.96 12.56
C ARG A 270 22.38 32.04 13.36
N THR A 271 21.22 32.57 13.73
CA THR A 271 20.12 31.82 14.35
C THR A 271 18.99 31.71 13.35
N ILE A 272 18.62 30.49 12.97
CA ILE A 272 17.54 30.21 12.04
C ILE A 272 16.34 29.66 12.82
N ARG A 273 15.24 30.39 12.83
CA ARG A 273 13.97 29.98 13.46
C ARG A 273 13.09 29.25 12.46
N MET A 274 12.69 28.03 12.83
CA MET A 274 11.79 27.19 12.05
C MET A 274 10.65 26.67 12.93
N LYS A 275 9.64 26.05 12.32
CA LYS A 275 8.51 25.41 13.04
C LYS A 275 8.96 24.33 14.04
N GLY A 276 10.09 23.67 13.78
CA GLY A 276 10.68 22.62 14.61
C GLY A 276 11.59 23.12 15.74
N GLY A 277 11.88 24.43 15.78
CA GLY A 277 12.77 25.04 16.76
C GLY A 277 13.85 25.92 16.13
N ALA A 278 14.70 26.51 16.97
CA ALA A 278 15.81 27.36 16.54
C ALA A 278 17.09 26.54 16.33
N LEU A 279 17.76 26.79 15.21
CA LEU A 279 19.07 26.23 14.87
C LEU A 279 20.11 27.34 14.86
N ASN A 280 21.26 27.11 15.47
CA ASN A 280 22.36 28.06 15.54
C ASN A 280 23.51 27.55 14.68
N VAL A 281 23.92 28.35 13.71
CA VAL A 281 24.99 28.03 12.79
C VAL A 281 26.16 28.95 13.08
N ARG A 282 27.35 28.39 13.32
CA ARG A 282 28.60 29.13 13.44
C ARG A 282 29.56 28.64 12.37
N PHE A 283 30.35 29.51 11.78
CA PHE A 283 31.25 29.16 10.68
C PHE A 283 32.52 30.02 10.70
N VAL A 284 33.52 29.63 9.91
CA VAL A 284 34.68 30.45 9.58
C VAL A 284 34.59 30.76 8.08
N PRO A 285 34.52 32.05 7.69
CA PRO A 285 34.37 32.40 6.28
C PRO A 285 35.66 32.13 5.48
N PRO A 286 35.54 32.04 4.13
CA PRO A 286 36.68 31.95 3.23
C PRO A 286 37.68 33.10 3.44
N SER A 287 38.96 32.83 3.19
CA SER A 287 40.07 33.80 3.24
C SER A 287 41.07 33.53 2.12
N GLU A 288 42.11 34.36 1.96
CA GLU A 288 43.14 34.13 0.93
C GLU A 288 43.78 32.72 0.98
N LYS A 289 43.76 32.07 2.15
CA LYS A 289 44.30 30.71 2.35
C LYS A 289 43.25 29.60 2.29
N ARG A 290 41.95 29.92 2.28
CA ARG A 290 40.83 28.97 2.40
C ARG A 290 39.69 29.38 1.49
N THR A 291 39.34 28.52 0.53
CA THR A 291 38.34 28.85 -0.50
C THR A 291 36.90 28.53 -0.08
N ALA A 292 36.71 27.76 0.98
CA ALA A 292 35.41 27.33 1.50
C ALA A 292 35.13 27.89 2.90
N TYR A 293 33.86 27.87 3.30
CA TYR A 293 33.48 28.01 4.70
C TYR A 293 33.94 26.75 5.45
N GLU A 294 34.64 26.94 6.55
CA GLU A 294 35.15 25.85 7.39
C GLU A 294 34.59 25.97 8.81
N SER A 295 34.75 24.90 9.59
CA SER A 295 34.25 24.82 10.97
C SER A 295 32.81 25.28 11.07
N VAL A 296 31.98 24.73 10.19
CA VAL A 296 30.56 25.03 10.09
C VAL A 296 29.82 24.18 11.12
N TRP A 297 29.57 24.72 12.30
CA TRP A 297 28.89 24.06 13.41
C TRP A 297 27.39 24.34 13.36
N LEU A 298 26.60 23.28 13.40
CA LEU A 298 25.16 23.31 13.53
C LEU A 298 24.76 22.86 14.95
N THR A 299 24.26 23.78 15.76
CA THR A 299 23.80 23.55 17.14
C THR A 299 22.29 23.68 17.24
N GLY A 300 21.62 22.75 17.92
CA GLY A 300 20.16 22.81 18.07
C GLY A 300 19.61 21.71 18.97
N PRO A 301 18.34 21.82 19.40
CA PRO A 301 17.73 20.88 20.34
C PRO A 301 17.63 19.47 19.75
N ALA A 302 17.86 18.49 20.63
CA ALA A 302 17.51 17.10 20.41
C ALA A 302 16.90 16.52 21.69
N LYS A 303 15.84 15.71 21.54
CA LYS A 303 15.13 15.12 22.68
C LYS A 303 14.69 13.70 22.38
N LEU A 304 14.65 12.87 23.42
CA LEU A 304 14.04 11.56 23.37
C LEU A 304 12.51 11.71 23.33
N ASN A 305 11.87 11.05 22.37
CA ASN A 305 10.41 10.90 22.36
C ASN A 305 10.02 9.66 23.17
N PHE A 306 10.49 8.47 22.76
CA PHE A 306 10.30 7.23 23.52
C PHE A 306 11.32 6.16 23.16
N LYS A 307 11.47 5.16 24.03
CA LYS A 307 12.23 3.92 23.78
C LYS A 307 11.25 2.79 23.45
N GLY A 308 11.57 1.98 22.46
CA GLY A 308 10.73 0.86 22.02
C GLY A 308 11.52 -0.41 21.75
N VAL A 309 10.79 -1.52 21.62
CA VAL A 309 11.32 -2.78 21.09
C VAL A 309 10.48 -3.14 19.87
N TRP A 310 11.12 -3.25 18.72
CA TRP A 310 10.50 -3.79 17.52
C TRP A 310 10.54 -5.31 17.60
N GLU A 311 9.39 -5.97 17.45
CA GLU A 311 9.27 -7.43 17.36
C GLU A 311 8.52 -7.80 16.08
N ALA A 312 9.22 -8.43 15.13
CA ALA A 312 8.56 -9.13 14.04
C ALA A 312 7.90 -10.40 14.61
N ASN A 313 6.59 -10.33 14.85
CA ASN A 313 5.66 -11.40 15.27
C ASN A 313 6.28 -12.70 15.81
N GLY A 314 6.62 -12.76 17.10
CA GLY A 314 6.82 -14.02 17.82
C GLY A 314 5.57 -14.41 18.59
N THR A 315 4.54 -14.96 17.92
CA THR A 315 3.22 -15.35 18.49
C THR A 315 3.29 -16.35 19.66
N TRP A 316 4.46 -16.93 19.93
CA TRP A 316 4.62 -18.09 20.82
C TRP A 316 5.11 -17.74 22.23
N LYS A 317 5.83 -16.62 22.43
CA LYS A 317 6.39 -16.26 23.76
C LYS A 317 5.39 -15.58 24.70
N ARG A 318 4.31 -14.98 24.15
CA ARG A 318 3.26 -14.34 24.97
C ARG A 318 2.38 -15.36 25.72
N LEU A 319 2.22 -16.57 25.18
CA LEU A 319 1.43 -17.66 25.81
C LEU A 319 2.10 -18.27 27.05
N VAL A 320 3.44 -18.33 27.09
CA VAL A 320 4.17 -18.95 28.22
C VAL A 320 4.27 -18.01 29.43
N LEU A 321 4.39 -16.70 29.20
CA LEU A 321 4.37 -15.71 30.28
C LEU A 321 2.95 -15.50 30.85
N LEU A 322 1.91 -15.66 30.04
CA LEU A 322 0.52 -15.63 30.50
C LEU A 322 0.19 -16.80 31.46
N LEU A 323 0.74 -17.99 31.22
CA LEU A 323 0.49 -19.17 32.08
C LEU A 323 1.14 -19.05 33.47
N ILE A 324 2.25 -18.31 33.60
CA ILE A 324 2.91 -18.05 34.89
C ILE A 324 2.20 -16.90 35.64
N TRP A 325 1.58 -15.95 34.91
CA TRP A 325 0.90 -14.81 35.50
C TRP A 325 -0.51 -15.12 36.02
N PHE A 326 -1.18 -16.15 35.46
CA PHE A 326 -2.48 -16.64 35.95
C PHE A 326 -2.41 -17.31 37.34
N GLY A 327 -1.22 -17.58 37.88
CA GLY A 327 -1.05 -18.21 39.19
C GLY A 327 -1.12 -17.26 40.40
N PHE A 328 -1.08 -15.94 40.22
CA PHE A 328 -0.81 -15.03 41.36
C PHE A 328 -1.71 -13.81 41.53
N SER A 329 -2.79 -13.65 40.76
CA SER A 329 -3.59 -12.42 40.81
C SER A 329 -5.09 -12.68 40.98
N ALA A 330 -5.45 -13.50 41.96
CA ALA A 330 -6.83 -13.55 42.47
C ALA A 330 -6.99 -12.51 43.58
N SER A 331 -7.02 -11.23 43.22
CA SER A 331 -7.62 -10.11 43.97
C SER A 331 -7.18 -8.79 43.32
N PHE A 332 -7.93 -8.32 42.33
CA PHE A 332 -8.18 -6.89 42.08
C PHE A 332 -9.14 -6.79 40.87
N CYS A 333 -10.43 -6.98 41.11
CA CYS A 333 -11.45 -6.42 40.22
C CYS A 333 -11.76 -5.02 40.75
N ALA A 334 -11.23 -3.99 40.09
CA ALA A 334 -11.73 -2.63 40.18
C ALA A 334 -11.57 -1.95 38.81
N GLN A 335 -12.68 -1.94 38.08
CA GLN A 335 -13.14 -0.92 37.14
C GLN A 335 -12.08 -0.14 36.35
N ASN A 336 -11.87 -0.54 35.09
CA ASN A 336 -11.48 0.39 34.02
C ASN A 336 -12.48 0.23 32.87
N THR A 337 -13.57 1.00 32.92
CA THR A 337 -14.28 1.41 31.70
C THR A 337 -13.40 2.42 30.97
N PRO A 338 -13.14 2.29 29.66
CA PRO A 338 -12.54 3.37 28.90
C PRO A 338 -13.51 4.55 28.93
N SER A 339 -13.05 5.70 29.40
CA SER A 339 -13.79 6.95 29.33
C SER A 339 -13.99 7.33 27.86
N SER A 340 -15.22 7.18 27.34
CA SER A 340 -15.68 7.86 26.13
C SER A 340 -15.45 9.36 26.30
N PHE A 341 -14.82 10.01 25.33
CA PHE A 341 -14.77 11.47 25.29
C PHE A 341 -16.22 12.00 25.25
N PRO A 342 -16.61 12.98 26.08
CA PRO A 342 -17.95 13.54 25.99
C PRO A 342 -18.11 14.33 24.69
N TRP A 343 -18.97 13.85 23.80
CA TRP A 343 -19.38 14.53 22.56
C TRP A 343 -20.26 15.74 22.86
N SER A 344 -20.02 16.85 22.16
CA SER A 344 -20.78 18.09 22.35
C SER A 344 -22.19 17.99 21.72
N ASP A 345 -23.04 18.99 21.97
CA ASP A 345 -24.32 19.12 21.27
C ASP A 345 -24.18 19.64 19.83
N GLN A 346 -22.96 19.99 19.40
CA GLN A 346 -22.66 20.44 18.03
C GLN A 346 -22.16 19.30 17.13
N VAL A 347 -22.06 18.06 17.65
CA VAL A 347 -21.58 16.91 16.89
C VAL A 347 -22.48 16.60 15.69
N GLN A 348 -21.87 16.29 14.56
CA GLN A 348 -22.52 15.97 13.30
C GLN A 348 -22.05 14.62 12.80
N VAL A 349 -22.97 13.85 12.23
CA VAL A 349 -22.70 12.57 11.55
C VAL A 349 -23.07 12.73 10.09
N SER A 350 -22.19 12.29 9.20
CA SER A 350 -22.41 12.32 7.77
C SER A 350 -21.95 11.02 7.11
N VAL A 351 -22.53 10.71 5.94
CA VAL A 351 -22.10 9.59 5.11
C VAL A 351 -21.23 10.13 3.99
N LEU A 352 -20.04 9.55 3.83
CA LEU A 352 -19.11 9.87 2.76
C LEU A 352 -19.24 8.84 1.63
N THR A 353 -19.34 9.34 0.39
CA THR A 353 -19.38 8.51 -0.81
C THR A 353 -18.22 8.88 -1.72
N GLY A 354 -17.32 7.92 -1.93
CA GLY A 354 -16.14 8.05 -2.77
C GLY A 354 -16.34 7.47 -4.17
N SER A 355 -15.86 8.17 -5.20
CA SER A 355 -15.98 7.74 -6.59
C SER A 355 -15.27 6.42 -6.88
N PRO A 356 -15.68 5.67 -7.91
CA PRO A 356 -14.89 4.56 -8.46
C PRO A 356 -13.44 4.95 -8.79
N GLY A 357 -12.56 3.96 -8.78
CA GLY A 357 -11.15 4.10 -9.17
C GLY A 357 -10.74 3.12 -10.30
N GLN A 358 -9.53 3.31 -10.81
CA GLN A 358 -8.99 2.51 -11.92
C GLN A 358 -8.51 1.12 -11.50
N ASP A 359 -8.16 0.94 -10.23
CA ASP A 359 -7.73 -0.36 -9.71
C ASP A 359 -8.93 -1.27 -9.40
N ALA A 360 -8.77 -2.58 -9.59
CA ALA A 360 -9.83 -3.57 -9.37
C ALA A 360 -10.45 -3.52 -7.96
N TYR A 361 -9.65 -3.25 -6.91
CA TYR A 361 -10.15 -3.15 -5.53
C TYR A 361 -10.94 -1.87 -5.24
N SER A 362 -10.84 -0.86 -6.11
CA SER A 362 -11.51 0.44 -5.99
C SER A 362 -12.58 0.66 -7.05
N ALA A 363 -12.82 -0.33 -7.92
CA ALA A 363 -13.61 -0.21 -9.14
C ALA A 363 -15.07 0.17 -8.88
N TRP A 364 -15.61 -0.07 -7.68
CA TRP A 364 -17.00 0.23 -7.32
C TRP A 364 -17.14 1.41 -6.35
N GLY A 365 -16.05 2.14 -6.06
CA GLY A 365 -16.07 3.24 -5.10
C GLY A 365 -15.95 2.76 -3.65
N HIS A 366 -16.29 3.63 -2.69
CA HIS A 366 -16.24 3.29 -1.27
C HIS A 366 -17.14 4.20 -0.42
N THR A 367 -17.53 3.73 0.77
CA THR A 367 -18.33 4.50 1.73
C THR A 367 -17.66 4.54 3.11
N ALA A 368 -17.79 5.67 3.81
CA ALA A 368 -17.40 5.81 5.21
C ALA A 368 -18.43 6.66 5.98
N ILE A 369 -18.40 6.61 7.31
CA ILE A 369 -19.21 7.49 8.17
C ILE A 369 -18.27 8.51 8.80
N ARG A 370 -18.51 9.80 8.60
CA ARG A 370 -17.73 10.87 9.23
C ARG A 370 -18.45 11.37 10.47
N VAL A 371 -17.66 11.65 11.50
CA VAL A 371 -18.10 12.29 12.74
C VAL A 371 -17.27 13.55 12.91
N TYR A 372 -17.95 14.70 12.93
CA TYR A 372 -17.35 16.01 13.08
C TYR A 372 -17.93 16.72 14.30
N ASP A 373 -17.09 17.09 15.25
CA ASP A 373 -17.46 17.83 16.45
C ASP A 373 -16.63 19.12 16.57
N PRO A 374 -17.20 20.30 16.21
CA PRO A 374 -16.54 21.58 16.37
C PRO A 374 -16.54 22.10 17.82
N GLY A 375 -17.25 21.43 18.74
CA GLY A 375 -17.34 21.83 20.14
C GLY A 375 -16.05 21.60 20.94
N HIS A 376 -15.07 20.90 20.37
CA HIS A 376 -13.76 20.65 20.97
C HIS A 376 -12.68 21.55 20.37
N VAL A 377 -11.58 21.76 21.12
CA VAL A 377 -10.40 22.48 20.66
C VAL A 377 -9.16 21.61 20.86
N PRO A 378 -8.55 21.07 19.79
CA PRO A 378 -8.97 21.17 18.38
C PRO A 378 -10.28 20.41 18.09
N PRO A 379 -11.03 20.78 17.02
CA PRO A 379 -12.20 20.03 16.57
C PRO A 379 -11.88 18.56 16.33
N VAL A 380 -12.82 17.68 16.66
CA VAL A 380 -12.70 16.25 16.33
C VAL A 380 -13.27 16.03 14.95
N ASP A 381 -12.48 15.50 14.02
CA ASP A 381 -12.92 15.23 12.64
C ASP A 381 -12.39 13.88 12.16
N VAL A 382 -13.23 12.86 12.30
CA VAL A 382 -12.81 11.46 12.10
C VAL A 382 -13.73 10.73 11.13
N ALA A 383 -13.17 9.79 10.38
CA ALA A 383 -13.88 8.91 9.48
C ALA A 383 -13.81 7.46 9.98
N TYR A 384 -14.98 6.88 10.23
CA TYR A 384 -15.22 5.47 10.50
C TYR A 384 -15.34 4.73 9.17
N ASN A 385 -14.32 3.94 8.87
CA ASN A 385 -14.10 3.33 7.58
C ASN A 385 -14.22 1.79 7.69
N TYR A 386 -15.36 1.26 7.23
CA TYR A 386 -15.54 -0.17 7.00
C TYR A 386 -14.81 -0.57 5.72
N GLY A 387 -14.37 -1.83 5.61
CA GLY A 387 -13.71 -2.29 4.40
C GLY A 387 -12.19 -2.09 4.40
N THR A 388 -11.56 -1.93 5.56
CA THR A 388 -10.09 -1.97 5.69
C THR A 388 -9.57 -3.35 6.09
N PHE A 389 -8.34 -3.66 5.68
CA PHE A 389 -7.63 -4.90 6.03
C PHE A 389 -6.48 -4.62 7.00
N GLN A 390 -6.05 -5.65 7.74
CA GLN A 390 -4.79 -5.64 8.49
C GLN A 390 -4.06 -6.96 8.23
N PHE A 391 -2.79 -6.87 7.85
CA PHE A 391 -1.92 -8.05 7.78
C PHE A 391 -1.72 -8.61 9.20
N SER A 392 -2.34 -9.76 9.47
CA SER A 392 -2.28 -10.49 10.75
C SER A 392 -1.75 -11.91 10.54
N ASP A 393 -1.41 -12.62 11.62
CA ASP A 393 -0.92 -14.00 11.52
C ASP A 393 -1.99 -14.92 10.89
N GLY A 394 -1.60 -15.63 9.84
CA GLY A 394 -2.52 -16.43 9.03
C GLY A 394 -3.34 -15.62 8.01
N PHE A 395 -3.09 -14.31 7.85
CA PHE A 395 -3.75 -13.46 6.85
C PHE A 395 -3.65 -14.06 5.45
N TYR A 396 -2.45 -14.37 4.94
CA TYR A 396 -2.32 -14.96 3.59
C TYR A 396 -3.02 -16.31 3.47
N ARG A 397 -3.04 -17.13 4.52
CA ARG A 397 -3.79 -18.40 4.54
C ARG A 397 -5.30 -18.17 4.53
N ARG A 398 -5.81 -17.17 5.26
CA ARG A 398 -7.23 -16.78 5.28
C ARG A 398 -7.64 -16.11 3.97
N PHE A 399 -6.81 -15.21 3.45
CA PHE A 399 -6.92 -14.54 2.15
C PHE A 399 -6.99 -15.56 1.00
N LEU A 400 -6.05 -16.52 0.94
CA LEU A 400 -6.09 -17.62 -0.03
C LEU A 400 -7.29 -18.55 0.18
N LYS A 401 -7.88 -18.58 1.38
CA LYS A 401 -9.14 -19.26 1.72
C LYS A 401 -10.36 -18.32 1.59
N GLY A 402 -10.27 -17.15 0.97
CA GLY A 402 -11.39 -16.21 0.83
C GLY A 402 -12.03 -15.73 2.13
N LYS A 403 -11.39 -15.98 3.29
CA LYS A 403 -11.77 -15.48 4.61
C LYS A 403 -11.17 -14.11 4.81
N LEU A 404 -11.67 -13.14 4.06
CA LEU A 404 -11.22 -11.75 4.18
C LEU A 404 -11.89 -11.15 5.42
N ASP A 405 -11.16 -11.15 6.52
CA ASP A 405 -11.54 -10.46 7.76
C ASP A 405 -11.31 -8.96 7.54
N TYR A 406 -12.38 -8.26 7.17
CA TYR A 406 -12.38 -6.81 7.08
C TYR A 406 -12.69 -6.22 8.44
N ARG A 407 -12.36 -4.95 8.62
CA ARG A 407 -12.63 -4.27 9.89
C ARG A 407 -13.12 -2.85 9.75
N LEU A 408 -13.74 -2.38 10.81
CA LEU A 408 -13.96 -0.96 11.06
C LEU A 408 -12.66 -0.32 11.55
N SER A 409 -12.09 0.56 10.75
CA SER A 409 -10.95 1.41 11.13
C SER A 409 -11.39 2.83 11.39
N LEU A 410 -10.65 3.52 12.27
CA LEU A 410 -10.81 4.94 12.55
C LEU A 410 -9.60 5.68 11.99
N SER A 411 -9.84 6.75 11.24
CA SER A 411 -8.80 7.64 10.71
C SER A 411 -9.22 9.09 10.80
N GLN A 412 -8.27 10.03 10.85
CA GLN A 412 -8.56 11.44 10.70
C GLN A 412 -9.19 11.71 9.33
N PHE A 413 -10.27 12.50 9.27
CA PHE A 413 -10.97 12.79 8.03
C PHE A 413 -10.06 13.45 6.99
N ALA A 414 -9.18 14.36 7.41
CA ALA A 414 -8.22 15.01 6.51
C ALA A 414 -7.33 14.00 5.76
N SER A 415 -6.85 12.96 6.44
CA SER A 415 -6.07 11.88 5.80
C SER A 415 -6.91 11.07 4.82
N PHE A 416 -8.16 10.78 5.17
CA PHE A 416 -9.11 10.07 4.30
C PHE A 416 -9.41 10.89 3.03
N GLN A 417 -9.73 12.18 3.17
CA GLN A 417 -9.99 13.10 2.06
C GLN A 417 -8.78 13.26 1.14
N GLN A 418 -7.57 13.38 1.71
CA GLN A 418 -6.36 13.54 0.93
C GLN A 418 -6.05 12.33 0.04
N GLY A 419 -6.44 11.12 0.45
CA GLY A 419 -6.34 9.92 -0.38
C GLY A 419 -7.16 10.00 -1.67
N TYR A 420 -8.35 10.60 -1.64
CA TYR A 420 -9.19 10.80 -2.83
C TYR A 420 -8.63 11.89 -3.72
N PHE A 421 -8.20 13.00 -3.12
CA PHE A 421 -7.57 14.11 -3.84
C PHE A 421 -6.32 13.66 -4.61
N ARG A 422 -5.41 12.90 -3.98
CA ARG A 422 -4.17 12.42 -4.62
C ARG A 422 -4.42 11.47 -5.79
N ASN A 423 -5.50 10.70 -5.73
CA ASN A 423 -5.86 9.72 -6.76
C ASN A 423 -6.77 10.30 -7.85
N GLY A 424 -7.07 11.61 -7.82
CA GLY A 424 -8.00 12.25 -8.76
C GLY A 424 -9.42 11.71 -8.66
N ARG A 425 -9.79 11.11 -7.52
CA ARG A 425 -11.11 10.54 -7.24
C ARG A 425 -11.96 11.55 -6.51
N ALA A 426 -13.26 11.55 -6.79
CA ALA A 426 -14.18 12.48 -6.17
C ALA A 426 -14.76 11.94 -4.85
N MET A 427 -15.25 12.84 -4.02
CA MET A 427 -15.88 12.52 -2.74
C MET A 427 -17.04 13.46 -2.46
N TRP A 428 -18.16 12.89 -2.04
CA TRP A 428 -19.34 13.60 -1.54
C TRP A 428 -19.57 13.29 -0.08
N GLU A 429 -20.21 14.23 0.59
CA GLU A 429 -20.73 14.12 1.93
C GLU A 429 -22.25 14.32 1.92
N GLN A 430 -22.97 13.45 2.64
CA GLN A 430 -24.38 13.63 2.96
C GLN A 430 -24.52 13.75 4.47
N PRO A 431 -24.68 14.98 5.01
CA PRO A 431 -24.91 15.16 6.45
C PRO A 431 -26.26 14.55 6.84
N LEU A 432 -26.32 13.97 8.03
CA LEU A 432 -27.54 13.42 8.61
C LEU A 432 -28.10 14.43 9.63
N ASP A 433 -29.30 14.93 9.39
CA ASP A 433 -30.05 15.84 10.27
C ASP A 433 -30.59 15.06 11.48
N LEU A 434 -29.66 14.71 12.37
CA LEU A 434 -29.92 13.96 13.61
C LEU A 434 -29.98 14.93 14.79
N SER A 435 -30.85 14.63 15.76
CA SER A 435 -30.77 15.28 17.06
C SER A 435 -29.42 14.99 17.74
N PRO A 436 -28.90 15.85 18.63
CA PRO A 436 -27.64 15.57 19.33
C PRO A 436 -27.64 14.22 20.07
N SER A 437 -28.79 13.81 20.62
CA SER A 437 -28.96 12.48 21.22
C SER A 437 -28.87 11.34 20.21
N ASP A 438 -29.49 11.49 19.03
CA ASP A 438 -29.45 10.46 17.98
C ASP A 438 -28.05 10.36 17.36
N ALA A 439 -27.37 11.49 17.13
CA ALA A 439 -25.99 11.53 16.68
C ALA A 439 -25.05 10.79 17.65
N ARG A 440 -25.17 11.07 18.97
CA ARG A 440 -24.42 10.36 20.01
C ARG A 440 -24.75 8.87 20.07
N ALA A 441 -25.99 8.46 19.80
CA ALA A 441 -26.34 7.04 19.74
C ALA A 441 -25.63 6.32 18.58
N VAL A 442 -25.57 6.94 17.40
CA VAL A 442 -24.80 6.42 16.25
C VAL A 442 -23.32 6.32 16.60
N ILE A 443 -22.75 7.36 17.21
CA ILE A 443 -21.33 7.37 17.59
C ILE A 443 -21.03 6.31 18.64
N SER A 444 -21.90 6.16 19.65
CA SER A 444 -21.75 5.12 20.67
C SER A 444 -21.72 3.72 20.06
N PHE A 445 -22.56 3.47 19.04
CA PHE A 445 -22.51 2.23 18.29
C PHE A 445 -21.20 2.06 17.51
N LEU A 446 -20.72 3.11 16.85
CA LEU A 446 -19.46 3.07 16.10
C LEU A 446 -18.24 2.85 17.01
N GLU A 447 -18.21 3.48 18.18
CA GLU A 447 -17.18 3.27 19.21
C GLU A 447 -17.22 1.85 19.75
N TRP A 448 -18.41 1.34 20.10
CA TRP A 448 -18.61 -0.07 20.48
C TRP A 448 -18.17 -1.01 19.37
N ASN A 449 -18.52 -0.72 18.11
CA ASN A 449 -18.15 -1.55 16.98
C ASN A 449 -16.66 -1.45 16.66
N HIS A 450 -15.99 -0.35 17.02
CA HIS A 450 -14.54 -0.21 16.84
C HIS A 450 -13.71 -0.99 17.88
N LEU A 451 -14.32 -1.49 18.94
CA LEU A 451 -13.65 -2.35 19.92
C LEU A 451 -13.01 -3.57 19.25
N PRO A 452 -11.84 -4.05 19.72
CA PRO A 452 -11.12 -5.17 19.10
C PRO A 452 -11.96 -6.42 18.84
N GLU A 453 -12.90 -6.72 19.73
CA GLU A 453 -13.82 -7.86 19.69
C GLU A 453 -14.97 -7.69 18.68
N ASN A 454 -15.34 -6.46 18.32
CA ASN A 454 -16.53 -6.17 17.50
C ASN A 454 -16.20 -5.67 16.10
N ARG A 455 -14.97 -5.16 15.89
CA ARG A 455 -14.60 -4.45 14.67
C ARG A 455 -14.38 -5.32 13.46
N VAL A 456 -14.20 -6.63 13.63
CA VAL A 456 -13.86 -7.57 12.56
C VAL A 456 -15.11 -8.25 12.03
N TYR A 457 -15.24 -8.33 10.70
CA TYR A 457 -16.35 -9.00 10.04
C TYR A 457 -15.94 -9.70 8.74
N ALA A 458 -16.72 -10.71 8.36
CA ALA A 458 -16.54 -11.44 7.12
C ALA A 458 -17.19 -10.67 5.96
N TYR A 459 -16.36 -10.07 5.11
CA TYR A 459 -16.85 -9.28 4.00
C TYR A 459 -17.54 -10.12 2.94
N GLN A 460 -18.72 -9.68 2.53
CA GLN A 460 -19.51 -10.28 1.46
C GLN A 460 -19.88 -9.19 0.47
N PHE A 461 -19.36 -9.30 -0.75
CA PHE A 461 -19.38 -8.20 -1.72
C PHE A 461 -20.80 -7.67 -2.01
N PHE A 462 -21.79 -8.55 -2.13
CA PHE A 462 -23.17 -8.17 -2.43
C PHE A 462 -24.06 -7.89 -1.20
N SER A 463 -23.66 -8.28 0.01
CA SER A 463 -24.58 -8.30 1.16
C SER A 463 -24.02 -7.79 2.50
N ASP A 464 -22.71 -7.73 2.67
CA ASP A 464 -22.08 -7.21 3.90
C ASP A 464 -20.72 -6.56 3.57
N ASN A 465 -20.78 -5.30 3.16
CA ASN A 465 -19.65 -4.50 2.68
C ASN A 465 -19.67 -3.08 3.28
N CYS A 466 -18.73 -2.22 2.89
CA CYS A 466 -18.61 -0.87 3.46
C CYS A 466 -19.86 0.01 3.28
N SER A 467 -20.60 -0.17 2.18
CA SER A 467 -21.78 0.61 1.84
C SER A 467 -23.04 0.08 2.54
N SER A 468 -23.34 -1.22 2.35
CA SER A 468 -24.50 -1.88 2.98
C SER A 468 -24.48 -1.82 4.52
N ARG A 469 -23.29 -1.74 5.13
CA ARG A 469 -23.16 -1.56 6.58
C ARG A 469 -23.68 -0.25 7.10
N VAL A 470 -23.74 0.82 6.31
CA VAL A 470 -24.29 2.10 6.78
C VAL A 470 -25.76 1.95 7.15
N LEU A 471 -26.58 1.34 6.28
CA LEU A 471 -27.98 1.04 6.61
C LEU A 471 -28.09 0.06 7.79
N SER A 472 -27.18 -0.90 7.88
CA SER A 472 -27.15 -1.87 8.98
C SER A 472 -26.83 -1.20 10.33
N VAL A 473 -25.95 -0.20 10.35
CA VAL A 473 -25.62 0.62 11.53
C VAL A 473 -26.86 1.43 11.94
N LEU A 474 -27.47 2.15 11.00
CA LEU A 474 -28.66 2.97 11.27
C LEU A 474 -29.81 2.11 11.79
N ALA A 475 -30.04 0.94 11.20
CA ALA A 475 -31.08 0.00 11.66
C ALA A 475 -30.80 -0.55 13.06
N GLN A 476 -29.54 -0.86 13.39
CA GLN A 476 -29.17 -1.32 14.74
C GLN A 476 -29.33 -0.22 15.80
N VAL A 477 -29.05 1.04 15.44
CA VAL A 477 -29.15 2.18 16.37
C VAL A 477 -30.60 2.60 16.59
N PHE A 478 -31.39 2.70 15.52
CA PHE A 478 -32.73 3.29 15.57
C PHE A 478 -33.86 2.26 15.63
N GLY A 479 -33.61 1.00 15.27
CA GLY A 479 -34.62 -0.06 15.28
C GLY A 479 -35.86 0.34 14.48
N ASP A 480 -37.03 0.17 15.09
CA ASP A 480 -38.34 0.46 14.47
C ASP A 480 -38.56 1.95 14.15
N ARG A 481 -37.74 2.86 14.67
CA ARG A 481 -37.81 4.30 14.33
C ARG A 481 -37.34 4.59 12.91
N LEU A 482 -36.53 3.70 12.33
CA LEU A 482 -35.99 3.86 10.98
C LEU A 482 -36.85 3.10 9.96
N ASP A 483 -37.40 3.86 9.00
CA ASP A 483 -37.89 3.31 7.74
C ASP A 483 -36.84 3.61 6.65
N ALA A 484 -36.17 2.57 6.15
CA ALA A 484 -35.15 2.72 5.12
C ALA A 484 -35.73 3.05 3.73
N GLY A 485 -37.06 2.99 3.54
CA GLY A 485 -37.70 3.32 2.26
C GLY A 485 -37.38 2.33 1.14
N CYS A 486 -37.07 1.07 1.47
CA CYS A 486 -36.53 0.08 0.53
C CYS A 486 -37.45 -0.25 -0.66
N GLN A 487 -38.75 -0.01 -0.53
CA GLN A 487 -39.72 -0.23 -1.62
C GLN A 487 -39.58 0.79 -2.76
N ASN A 488 -38.87 1.89 -2.52
CA ASN A 488 -38.64 2.96 -3.48
C ASN A 488 -37.20 2.94 -4.04
N ASP A 489 -36.44 1.86 -3.82
CA ASP A 489 -35.09 1.71 -4.35
C ASP A 489 -35.11 1.77 -5.90
N GLU A 490 -34.38 2.73 -6.47
CA GLU A 490 -34.40 3.03 -7.91
C GLU A 490 -33.89 1.88 -8.78
N ALA A 491 -33.06 0.98 -8.21
CA ALA A 491 -32.53 -0.17 -8.95
C ALA A 491 -33.33 -1.46 -8.70
N LEU A 492 -34.55 -1.37 -8.15
CA LEU A 492 -35.45 -2.51 -8.02
C LEU A 492 -35.65 -3.22 -9.37
N GLY A 493 -35.55 -4.55 -9.34
CA GLY A 493 -35.69 -5.39 -10.53
C GLY A 493 -34.39 -5.65 -11.30
N GLN A 494 -33.29 -4.96 -10.97
CA GLN A 494 -31.97 -5.27 -11.53
C GLN A 494 -31.28 -6.41 -10.78
N THR A 495 -30.45 -7.17 -11.48
CA THR A 495 -29.56 -8.18 -10.89
C THR A 495 -28.28 -7.54 -10.35
N TYR A 496 -27.59 -8.22 -9.43
CA TYR A 496 -26.29 -7.75 -8.95
C TYR A 496 -25.26 -7.60 -10.08
N ARG A 497 -25.27 -8.50 -11.08
CA ARG A 497 -24.37 -8.46 -12.23
C ARG A 497 -24.63 -7.23 -13.10
N GLU A 498 -25.89 -6.92 -13.35
CA GLU A 498 -26.27 -5.70 -14.09
C GLU A 498 -25.83 -4.44 -13.33
N ALA A 499 -26.03 -4.41 -12.01
CA ALA A 499 -25.66 -3.26 -11.18
C ALA A 499 -24.15 -2.98 -11.18
N ILE A 500 -23.29 -4.01 -11.16
CA ILE A 500 -21.84 -3.82 -11.17
C ILE A 500 -21.24 -3.55 -12.55
N ARG A 501 -22.01 -3.76 -13.63
CA ARG A 501 -21.48 -3.72 -15.00
C ARG A 501 -20.94 -2.34 -15.42
N PRO A 502 -21.62 -1.21 -15.14
CA PRO A 502 -21.14 0.12 -15.55
C PRO A 502 -19.74 0.48 -15.01
N TYR A 503 -19.32 -0.14 -13.91
CA TYR A 503 -18.06 0.14 -13.23
C TYR A 503 -16.83 -0.50 -13.86
N ILE A 504 -17.04 -1.64 -14.50
CA ILE A 504 -15.98 -2.45 -15.12
C ILE A 504 -16.02 -2.36 -16.65
N GLN A 505 -17.08 -1.79 -17.21
CA GLN A 505 -17.21 -1.54 -18.64
C GLN A 505 -16.05 -0.64 -19.13
N GLY A 506 -15.39 -1.05 -20.21
CA GLY A 506 -14.19 -0.36 -20.71
C GLY A 506 -12.87 -0.96 -20.20
N ASP A 507 -12.90 -1.98 -19.34
CA ASP A 507 -11.76 -2.86 -19.06
C ASP A 507 -12.13 -4.30 -19.44
N PRO A 508 -11.82 -4.73 -20.69
CA PRO A 508 -12.31 -5.98 -21.24
C PRO A 508 -11.78 -7.21 -20.49
N TRP A 509 -10.59 -7.12 -19.89
CA TRP A 509 -9.98 -8.20 -19.13
C TRP A 509 -10.60 -8.32 -17.73
N LEU A 510 -10.81 -7.19 -17.05
CA LEU A 510 -11.52 -7.18 -15.78
C LEU A 510 -12.96 -7.67 -15.95
N GLU A 511 -13.70 -7.16 -16.94
CA GLU A 511 -15.07 -7.58 -17.24
C GLU A 511 -15.12 -9.09 -17.51
N SER A 512 -14.28 -9.59 -18.42
CA SER A 512 -14.25 -11.01 -18.77
C SER A 512 -13.85 -11.92 -17.60
N GLY A 513 -12.95 -11.44 -16.73
CA GLY A 513 -12.53 -12.15 -15.53
C GLY A 513 -13.66 -12.25 -14.50
N ILE A 514 -14.33 -11.13 -14.20
CA ILE A 514 -15.48 -11.07 -13.30
C ILE A 514 -16.63 -11.94 -13.83
N ASP A 515 -16.91 -11.87 -15.13
CA ASP A 515 -17.91 -12.72 -15.79
C ASP A 515 -17.59 -14.20 -15.71
N PHE A 516 -16.32 -14.56 -15.80
CA PHE A 516 -15.89 -15.94 -15.69
C PHE A 516 -16.03 -16.49 -14.26
N ILE A 517 -15.66 -15.71 -13.23
CA ILE A 517 -15.60 -16.20 -11.84
C ILE A 517 -16.94 -16.13 -11.09
N LEU A 518 -17.80 -15.16 -11.39
CA LEU A 518 -19.09 -14.99 -10.69
C LEU A 518 -20.09 -16.07 -11.12
N GLY A 519 -20.70 -16.71 -10.13
CA GLY A 519 -21.73 -17.72 -10.32
C GLY A 519 -23.16 -17.14 -10.34
N PRO A 520 -24.20 -18.00 -10.29
CA PRO A 520 -25.61 -17.60 -10.43
C PRO A 520 -26.14 -16.70 -9.31
N ARG A 521 -25.38 -16.46 -8.23
CA ARG A 521 -25.77 -15.50 -7.19
C ARG A 521 -25.74 -14.06 -7.70
N ALA A 522 -24.77 -13.72 -8.54
CA ALA A 522 -24.67 -12.40 -9.16
C ALA A 522 -25.85 -12.12 -10.11
N ASP A 523 -26.45 -13.17 -10.67
CA ASP A 523 -27.55 -13.08 -11.63
C ASP A 523 -28.95 -13.08 -10.96
N ARG A 524 -29.00 -13.01 -9.62
CA ARG A 524 -30.25 -12.84 -8.88
C ARG A 524 -30.66 -11.38 -8.87
N VAL A 525 -31.96 -11.14 -9.01
CA VAL A 525 -32.57 -9.83 -8.77
C VAL A 525 -32.27 -9.40 -7.33
N MET A 526 -31.80 -8.16 -7.16
CA MET A 526 -31.49 -7.59 -5.86
C MET A 526 -32.76 -7.47 -5.00
N PRO A 527 -32.68 -7.73 -3.68
CA PRO A 527 -33.80 -7.46 -2.78
C PRO A 527 -34.05 -5.94 -2.65
N PRO A 528 -35.15 -5.50 -2.01
CA PRO A 528 -35.34 -4.09 -1.65
C PRO A 528 -34.16 -3.52 -0.84
N CYS A 529 -33.77 -2.26 -1.09
CA CYS A 529 -32.50 -1.64 -0.65
C CYS A 529 -31.23 -2.37 -1.16
N GLY A 530 -31.38 -3.33 -2.08
CA GLY A 530 -30.28 -4.14 -2.54
C GLY A 530 -29.23 -3.33 -3.29
N SER A 531 -29.59 -2.19 -3.91
CA SER A 531 -28.65 -1.29 -4.57
C SER A 531 -27.64 -0.65 -3.61
N SER A 532 -27.96 -0.58 -2.31
CA SER A 532 -27.10 0.04 -1.29
C SER A 532 -25.81 -0.72 -1.01
N PHE A 533 -25.60 -1.89 -1.62
CA PHE A 533 -24.27 -2.53 -1.65
C PHE A 533 -23.25 -1.69 -2.45
N LEU A 534 -23.71 -0.84 -3.37
CA LEU A 534 -22.87 0.13 -4.08
C LEU A 534 -22.93 1.49 -3.38
N PRO A 535 -21.80 2.21 -3.28
CA PRO A 535 -21.72 3.52 -2.62
C PRO A 535 -22.68 4.57 -3.18
N ASP A 536 -22.86 4.63 -4.50
CA ASP A 536 -23.78 5.57 -5.16
C ASP A 536 -25.24 5.13 -5.03
N GLY A 537 -25.51 3.81 -5.04
CA GLY A 537 -26.82 3.24 -4.69
C GLY A 537 -27.24 3.61 -3.27
N LEU A 538 -26.31 3.52 -2.30
CA LEU A 538 -26.56 4.01 -0.94
C LEU A 538 -26.78 5.52 -0.91
N MET A 539 -25.97 6.29 -1.64
CA MET A 539 -26.12 7.75 -1.74
C MET A 539 -27.51 8.15 -2.26
N ALA A 540 -28.07 7.38 -3.20
CA ALA A 540 -29.44 7.54 -3.71
C ALA A 540 -30.51 7.04 -2.72
N GLN A 541 -30.22 6.00 -1.94
CA GLN A 541 -31.13 5.43 -0.95
C GLN A 541 -31.30 6.32 0.30
N LEU A 542 -30.25 7.01 0.75
CA LEU A 542 -30.29 7.81 1.98
C LEU A 542 -31.42 8.87 2.01
N PRO A 543 -31.67 9.66 0.93
CA PRO A 543 -32.82 10.58 0.85
C PRO A 543 -34.20 9.92 0.98
N LEU A 544 -34.31 8.61 0.71
CA LEU A 544 -35.56 7.85 0.85
C LEU A 544 -35.81 7.40 2.29
N CYS A 545 -34.77 7.38 3.13
CA CYS A 545 -34.88 6.96 4.51
C CYS A 545 -35.67 7.99 5.35
N ARG A 546 -36.40 7.50 6.34
CA ARG A 546 -37.16 8.29 7.31
C ARG A 546 -36.83 7.84 8.72
N LEU A 547 -36.55 8.79 9.61
CA LEU A 547 -36.40 8.57 11.04
C LEU A 547 -37.60 9.22 11.74
N ASP A 548 -38.37 8.44 12.49
CA ASP A 548 -39.64 8.88 13.10
C ASP A 548 -40.59 9.54 12.08
N GLY A 549 -40.63 9.00 10.86
CA GLY A 549 -41.45 9.49 9.75
C GLY A 549 -40.90 10.73 9.01
N LYS A 550 -39.74 11.29 9.41
CA LYS A 550 -39.13 12.47 8.78
C LYS A 550 -37.88 12.11 7.98
N ALA A 551 -37.69 12.76 6.83
CA ALA A 551 -36.44 12.65 6.08
C ALA A 551 -35.30 13.27 6.89
N PHE A 552 -34.17 12.58 7.00
CA PHE A 552 -33.02 13.04 7.79
C PHE A 552 -31.72 13.10 6.98
N ALA A 553 -31.66 12.59 5.76
CA ALA A 553 -30.50 12.79 4.90
C ALA A 553 -30.52 14.19 4.30
N GLY A 554 -29.48 14.97 4.56
CA GLY A 554 -29.28 16.29 3.99
C GLY A 554 -28.87 16.25 2.51
N LEU A 555 -28.73 17.45 1.92
CA LEU A 555 -28.27 17.59 0.54
C LEU A 555 -26.82 17.11 0.40
N ARG A 556 -26.53 16.42 -0.71
CA ARG A 556 -25.17 16.01 -1.05
C ARG A 556 -24.27 17.24 -1.27
N GLN A 557 -23.09 17.23 -0.65
CA GLN A 557 -22.07 18.26 -0.77
C GLN A 557 -20.83 17.65 -1.42
N GLU A 558 -20.28 18.29 -2.44
CA GLU A 558 -19.04 17.84 -3.05
C GLU A 558 -17.84 18.34 -2.22
N LEU A 559 -17.04 17.39 -1.72
CA LEU A 559 -15.85 17.68 -0.91
C LEU A 559 -14.56 17.63 -1.74
N VAL A 560 -14.53 16.76 -2.74
CA VAL A 560 -13.44 16.62 -3.69
C VAL A 560 -14.06 16.48 -5.08
N PRO A 561 -13.76 17.41 -6.02
CA PRO A 561 -14.33 17.36 -7.36
C PRO A 561 -13.77 16.20 -8.19
N ALA A 562 -14.57 15.73 -9.14
CA ALA A 562 -14.16 14.69 -10.08
C ALA A 562 -13.13 15.21 -11.08
N GLN A 563 -11.89 14.74 -10.96
CA GLN A 563 -10.85 14.96 -11.98
C GLN A 563 -10.89 13.89 -13.08
N GLN A 564 -11.62 12.80 -12.84
CA GLN A 564 -11.87 11.73 -13.80
C GLN A 564 -13.37 11.41 -13.87
N PRO A 565 -13.87 10.87 -14.99
CA PRO A 565 -15.26 10.40 -15.07
C PRO A 565 -15.57 9.37 -13.99
N TRP A 566 -16.83 9.36 -13.52
CA TRP A 566 -17.33 8.42 -12.50
C TRP A 566 -17.16 6.96 -12.92
N PHE A 567 -17.33 6.69 -14.21
CA PHE A 567 -17.25 5.38 -14.81
C PHE A 567 -16.09 5.33 -15.81
N ARG A 568 -15.55 4.15 -16.05
CA ARG A 568 -14.43 3.96 -16.99
C ARG A 568 -14.83 4.32 -18.42
N ALA A 569 -13.88 4.83 -19.19
CA ALA A 569 -14.10 5.20 -20.59
C ALA A 569 -14.30 3.96 -21.47
N VAL A 570 -15.31 3.98 -22.35
CA VAL A 570 -15.81 2.80 -23.08
C VAL A 570 -15.08 2.55 -24.42
N ASN A 571 -13.92 3.19 -24.67
CA ASN A 571 -13.25 3.05 -25.97
C ASN A 571 -12.14 1.99 -25.95
N THR A 572 -12.51 0.72 -26.09
CA THR A 572 -11.57 -0.40 -26.18
C THR A 572 -11.57 -1.02 -27.58
N PRO A 573 -10.44 -1.03 -28.31
CA PRO A 573 -10.34 -1.70 -29.60
C PRO A 573 -10.67 -3.19 -29.50
N SER A 574 -11.37 -3.74 -30.50
CA SER A 574 -11.81 -5.15 -30.50
C SER A 574 -10.67 -6.16 -30.33
N LEU A 575 -9.46 -5.83 -30.79
CA LEU A 575 -8.26 -6.67 -30.66
C LEU A 575 -7.76 -6.83 -29.21
N VAL A 576 -8.14 -5.90 -28.32
CA VAL A 576 -7.79 -5.96 -26.90
C VAL A 576 -8.79 -6.81 -26.12
N HIS A 577 -9.98 -7.06 -26.68
CA HIS A 577 -11.06 -7.75 -26.01
C HIS A 577 -10.82 -9.28 -25.93
N PRO A 578 -10.91 -9.93 -24.75
CA PRO A 578 -10.70 -11.38 -24.60
C PRO A 578 -11.60 -12.25 -25.48
N SER A 579 -12.88 -11.88 -25.65
CA SER A 579 -13.80 -12.52 -26.59
C SER A 579 -13.26 -12.63 -28.02
N PHE A 580 -12.51 -11.66 -28.53
CA PHE A 580 -11.90 -11.74 -29.87
C PHE A 580 -10.87 -12.87 -29.93
N TRP A 581 -9.96 -12.93 -28.96
CA TRP A 581 -8.95 -13.99 -28.90
C TRP A 581 -9.56 -15.36 -28.65
N MET A 582 -10.61 -15.45 -27.84
CA MET A 582 -11.33 -16.71 -27.65
C MET A 582 -12.09 -17.15 -28.90
N PHE A 583 -12.61 -16.21 -29.70
CA PHE A 583 -13.16 -16.51 -31.01
C PHE A 583 -12.07 -17.05 -31.96
N VAL A 584 -10.89 -16.42 -32.00
CA VAL A 584 -9.74 -16.90 -32.79
C VAL A 584 -9.32 -18.31 -32.36
N VAL A 585 -9.22 -18.57 -31.05
CA VAL A 585 -8.93 -19.90 -30.50
C VAL A 585 -10.04 -20.90 -30.86
N GLY A 586 -11.30 -20.47 -30.89
CA GLY A 586 -12.43 -21.27 -31.36
C GLY A 586 -12.30 -21.67 -32.83
N VAL A 587 -12.03 -20.72 -33.73
CA VAL A 587 -11.80 -20.97 -35.16
C VAL A 587 -10.59 -21.89 -35.38
N TRP A 588 -9.50 -21.65 -34.66
CA TRP A 588 -8.32 -22.51 -34.67
C TRP A 588 -8.66 -23.94 -34.23
N SER A 589 -9.38 -24.09 -33.13
CA SER A 589 -9.80 -25.39 -32.60
C SER A 589 -10.72 -26.11 -33.57
N LEU A 590 -11.61 -25.39 -34.26
CA LEU A 590 -12.48 -25.93 -35.30
C LEU A 590 -11.68 -26.48 -36.48
N PHE A 591 -10.70 -25.71 -36.99
CA PHE A 591 -9.84 -26.14 -38.08
C PHE A 591 -9.09 -27.44 -37.75
N TRP A 592 -8.43 -27.50 -36.59
CA TRP A 592 -7.72 -28.71 -36.15
C TRP A 592 -8.65 -29.90 -35.88
N SER A 593 -9.84 -29.61 -35.34
CA SER A 593 -10.87 -30.60 -35.09
C SER A 593 -11.35 -31.25 -36.40
N LEU A 594 -11.70 -30.43 -37.41
CA LEU A 594 -12.07 -30.90 -38.74
C LEU A 594 -10.95 -31.69 -39.42
N ARG A 595 -9.71 -31.19 -39.37
CA ARG A 595 -8.54 -31.88 -39.94
C ARG A 595 -8.33 -33.26 -39.32
N ARG A 596 -8.44 -33.38 -37.98
CA ARG A 596 -8.35 -34.67 -37.27
C ARG A 596 -9.52 -35.59 -37.61
N ALA A 597 -10.74 -35.07 -37.75
CA ALA A 597 -11.89 -35.86 -38.17
C ALA A 597 -11.69 -36.44 -39.59
N ILE A 598 -11.11 -35.67 -40.51
CA ILE A 598 -10.76 -36.12 -41.87
C ILE A 598 -9.68 -37.20 -41.83
N GLN A 599 -8.58 -36.99 -41.08
CA GLN A 599 -7.51 -37.99 -40.91
C GLN A 599 -8.07 -39.29 -40.31
N PHE A 600 -8.91 -39.18 -39.27
CA PHE A 600 -9.57 -40.33 -38.65
C PHE A 600 -10.46 -41.08 -39.64
N LYS A 601 -11.22 -40.37 -40.47
CA LYS A 601 -12.04 -40.97 -41.55
C LYS A 601 -11.18 -41.61 -42.65
N ARG A 602 -9.97 -41.12 -42.90
CA ARG A 602 -9.03 -41.70 -43.89
C ARG A 602 -8.15 -42.82 -43.32
N GLY A 603 -8.16 -43.05 -42.01
CA GLY A 603 -7.25 -43.99 -41.34
C GLY A 603 -5.80 -43.50 -41.29
N GLU A 604 -5.56 -42.19 -41.45
CA GLU A 604 -4.23 -41.58 -41.38
C GLU A 604 -3.80 -41.40 -39.92
N GLU A 605 -2.55 -41.71 -39.60
CA GLU A 605 -2.00 -41.44 -38.27
C GLU A 605 -1.68 -39.95 -38.08
N THR A 606 -2.30 -39.32 -37.07
CA THR A 606 -1.99 -37.93 -36.73
C THR A 606 -0.62 -37.82 -36.04
N PRO A 607 0.31 -37.00 -36.56
CA PRO A 607 1.61 -36.74 -35.95
C PRO A 607 1.50 -36.26 -34.49
N ARG A 608 2.50 -36.60 -33.66
CA ARG A 608 2.49 -36.24 -32.23
C ARG A 608 2.40 -34.73 -31.99
N TRP A 609 3.17 -33.93 -32.73
CA TRP A 609 3.19 -32.47 -32.58
C TRP A 609 1.81 -31.85 -32.88
N GLU A 610 1.15 -32.32 -33.94
CA GLU A 610 -0.19 -31.87 -34.37
C GLU A 610 -1.24 -32.20 -33.29
N ARG A 611 -1.14 -33.40 -32.69
CA ARG A 611 -2.00 -33.81 -31.58
C ARG A 611 -1.80 -32.97 -30.32
N VAL A 612 -0.56 -32.58 -30.03
CA VAL A 612 -0.24 -31.73 -28.87
C VAL A 612 -0.78 -30.33 -29.09
N VAL A 613 -0.48 -29.71 -30.24
CA VAL A 613 -0.91 -28.34 -30.57
C VAL A 613 -2.44 -28.22 -30.59
N GLY A 614 -3.14 -29.17 -31.20
CA GLY A 614 -4.61 -29.18 -31.24
C GLY A 614 -5.30 -29.39 -29.89
N LYS A 615 -4.55 -29.78 -28.84
CA LYS A 615 -5.07 -30.02 -27.48
C LYS A 615 -4.57 -29.02 -26.43
N LEU A 616 -3.78 -28.01 -26.81
CA LEU A 616 -3.22 -27.01 -25.88
C LEU A 616 -4.29 -26.23 -25.09
N VAL A 617 -5.50 -26.11 -25.63
CA VAL A 617 -6.63 -25.45 -24.93
C VAL A 617 -7.08 -26.22 -23.67
N GLN A 618 -6.91 -27.55 -23.64
CA GLN A 618 -7.34 -28.40 -22.52
C GLN A 618 -6.59 -28.12 -21.22
N PRO A 619 -5.24 -28.13 -21.16
CA PRO A 619 -4.53 -27.82 -19.92
C PRO A 619 -4.78 -26.39 -19.45
N LEU A 620 -4.92 -25.41 -20.37
CA LEU A 620 -5.26 -24.03 -20.00
C LEU A 620 -6.64 -23.95 -19.34
N ALA A 621 -7.65 -24.58 -19.95
CA ALA A 621 -8.99 -24.67 -19.37
C ALA A 621 -8.98 -25.41 -18.01
N ALA A 622 -8.19 -26.47 -17.88
CA ALA A 622 -8.04 -27.22 -16.63
C ALA A 622 -7.48 -26.36 -15.48
N VAL A 623 -6.52 -25.47 -15.77
CA VAL A 623 -6.00 -24.49 -14.79
C VAL A 623 -7.10 -23.53 -14.35
N LEU A 624 -7.91 -23.03 -15.29
CA LEU A 624 -9.04 -22.15 -14.97
C LEU A 624 -10.09 -22.85 -14.11
N GLY A 625 -10.41 -24.13 -14.36
CA GLY A 625 -11.32 -24.84 -13.47
C GLY A 625 -10.70 -25.24 -12.14
N LEU A 626 -9.38 -25.41 -12.05
CA LEU A 626 -8.72 -25.61 -10.76
C LEU A 626 -8.87 -24.36 -9.90
N LEU A 627 -8.74 -23.17 -10.51
CA LEU A 627 -9.04 -21.90 -9.85
C LEU A 627 -10.50 -21.86 -9.37
N LEU A 628 -11.49 -22.15 -10.23
CA LEU A 628 -12.91 -22.17 -9.82
C LEU A 628 -13.19 -23.19 -8.71
N LEU A 629 -12.62 -24.40 -8.81
CA LEU A 629 -12.80 -25.45 -7.80
C LEU A 629 -12.17 -25.06 -6.46
N LEU A 630 -10.99 -24.42 -6.50
CA LEU A 630 -10.37 -23.84 -5.31
C LEU A 630 -11.30 -22.80 -4.68
N MET A 631 -11.88 -21.90 -5.49
CA MET A 631 -12.81 -20.88 -5.01
C MET A 631 -14.07 -21.49 -4.38
N TRP A 632 -14.58 -22.62 -4.91
CA TRP A 632 -15.75 -23.32 -4.35
C TRP A 632 -15.49 -24.05 -3.03
N VAL A 633 -14.38 -24.81 -2.97
CA VAL A 633 -14.16 -25.80 -1.92
C VAL A 633 -13.21 -25.29 -0.85
N ALA A 634 -12.24 -24.46 -1.26
CA ALA A 634 -11.17 -24.00 -0.39
C ALA A 634 -11.38 -22.57 0.10
N THR A 635 -12.36 -21.82 -0.46
CA THR A 635 -12.58 -20.41 -0.12
C THR A 635 -14.01 -20.03 0.27
N ASP A 636 -14.16 -18.95 1.05
CA ASP A 636 -15.47 -18.39 1.44
C ASP A 636 -16.06 -17.44 0.37
N HIS A 637 -15.58 -17.48 -0.88
CA HIS A 637 -16.12 -16.69 -2.01
C HIS A 637 -17.49 -17.20 -2.48
N ARG A 638 -18.51 -16.96 -1.66
CA ARG A 638 -19.91 -17.40 -1.89
C ARG A 638 -20.42 -16.99 -3.26
N ASP A 639 -20.04 -15.83 -3.76
CA ASP A 639 -20.53 -15.28 -5.04
C ASP A 639 -20.02 -16.04 -6.26
N THR A 640 -19.00 -16.90 -6.09
CA THR A 640 -18.44 -17.74 -7.17
C THR A 640 -18.97 -19.18 -7.15
N TRP A 641 -19.75 -19.54 -6.13
CA TRP A 641 -20.26 -20.89 -5.93
C TRP A 641 -21.28 -21.30 -7.00
N ALA A 642 -21.33 -22.59 -7.34
CA ALA A 642 -22.19 -23.17 -8.39
C ALA A 642 -22.03 -22.54 -9.79
N ASN A 643 -20.88 -21.94 -10.05
CA ASN A 643 -20.47 -21.48 -11.38
C ASN A 643 -20.35 -22.62 -12.44
N GLY A 644 -21.32 -22.70 -13.33
CA GLY A 644 -21.38 -23.70 -14.40
C GLY A 644 -20.19 -23.72 -15.37
N ASN A 645 -19.37 -22.66 -15.42
CA ASN A 645 -18.14 -22.65 -16.22
C ASN A 645 -17.17 -23.79 -15.84
N LEU A 646 -17.30 -24.36 -14.64
CA LEU A 646 -16.52 -25.52 -14.20
C LEU A 646 -16.76 -26.78 -15.07
N VAL A 647 -17.88 -26.86 -15.80
CA VAL A 647 -18.16 -27.99 -16.72
C VAL A 647 -17.15 -28.02 -17.86
N TRP A 648 -16.93 -26.89 -18.55
CA TRP A 648 -15.99 -26.82 -19.67
C TRP A 648 -14.56 -26.55 -19.22
N ALA A 649 -14.36 -25.85 -18.11
CA ALA A 649 -13.04 -25.63 -17.52
C ALA A 649 -12.59 -26.80 -16.62
N SER A 650 -13.26 -27.96 -16.65
CA SER A 650 -13.09 -29.03 -15.67
C SER A 650 -11.63 -29.43 -15.40
N PRO A 651 -11.18 -29.51 -14.13
CA PRO A 651 -9.85 -30.04 -13.78
C PRO A 651 -9.59 -31.46 -14.28
N LEU A 652 -10.65 -32.23 -14.58
CA LEU A 652 -10.55 -33.57 -15.16
C LEU A 652 -9.88 -33.58 -16.54
N LEU A 653 -9.81 -32.44 -17.23
CA LEU A 653 -9.08 -32.28 -18.48
C LEU A 653 -7.58 -32.64 -18.34
N PHE A 654 -6.95 -32.43 -17.18
CA PHE A 654 -5.57 -32.89 -16.94
C PHE A 654 -5.43 -34.41 -17.02
N VAL A 655 -6.45 -35.12 -16.53
CA VAL A 655 -6.47 -36.59 -16.53
C VAL A 655 -6.51 -37.12 -17.97
N LEU A 656 -7.17 -36.43 -18.91
CA LEU A 656 -7.21 -36.83 -20.32
C LEU A 656 -5.83 -36.80 -20.99
N TRP A 657 -4.90 -35.98 -20.49
CA TRP A 657 -3.56 -35.86 -21.02
C TRP A 657 -2.62 -36.98 -20.53
N TRP A 658 -2.76 -37.39 -19.26
CA TRP A 658 -1.83 -38.34 -18.60
C TRP A 658 -2.34 -39.79 -18.55
N SER A 659 -3.66 -40.02 -18.51
CA SER A 659 -4.23 -41.32 -18.08
C SER A 659 -4.47 -42.35 -19.19
N ARG A 660 -4.36 -41.98 -20.48
CA ARG A 660 -4.81 -42.84 -21.60
C ARG A 660 -4.16 -44.23 -21.61
N GLN A 661 -2.89 -44.35 -21.18
CA GLN A 661 -2.19 -45.64 -21.13
C GLN A 661 -2.32 -46.36 -19.78
N ARG A 662 -2.65 -45.65 -18.70
CA ARG A 662 -2.63 -46.18 -17.32
C ARG A 662 -4.01 -46.59 -16.82
N MET A 663 -5.07 -45.89 -17.22
CA MET A 663 -6.46 -46.10 -16.77
C MET A 663 -7.48 -45.86 -17.90
N PRO A 664 -7.63 -46.78 -18.87
CA PRO A 664 -8.39 -46.54 -20.10
C PRO A 664 -9.91 -46.40 -19.89
N ARG A 665 -10.50 -47.17 -18.97
CA ARG A 665 -11.96 -47.08 -18.68
C ARG A 665 -12.33 -45.73 -18.07
N PHE A 666 -11.52 -45.25 -17.12
CA PHE A 666 -11.72 -43.96 -16.49
C PHE A 666 -11.53 -42.80 -17.47
N HIS A 667 -10.50 -42.89 -18.33
CA HIS A 667 -10.28 -41.94 -19.42
C HIS A 667 -11.51 -41.84 -20.35
N GLN A 668 -12.07 -42.97 -20.80
CA GLN A 668 -13.26 -42.99 -21.66
C GLN A 668 -14.48 -42.39 -20.96
N TRP A 669 -14.67 -42.68 -19.67
CA TRP A 669 -15.79 -42.12 -18.91
C TRP A 669 -15.70 -40.59 -18.79
N ILE A 670 -14.54 -40.04 -18.42
CA ILE A 670 -14.31 -38.58 -18.36
C ILE A 670 -14.55 -37.96 -19.73
N HIS A 671 -13.99 -38.57 -20.78
CA HIS A 671 -14.12 -38.08 -22.14
C HIS A 671 -15.59 -37.97 -22.56
N ARG A 672 -16.39 -39.04 -22.38
CA ARG A 672 -17.84 -39.04 -22.67
C ARG A 672 -18.59 -37.99 -21.86
N PHE A 673 -18.28 -37.90 -20.56
CA PHE A 673 -18.90 -36.92 -19.68
C PHE A 673 -18.71 -35.49 -20.19
N LEU A 674 -17.50 -35.12 -20.62
CA LEU A 674 -17.21 -33.77 -21.13
C LEU A 674 -17.76 -33.54 -22.54
N VAL A 675 -17.71 -34.54 -23.43
CA VAL A 675 -18.27 -34.45 -24.79
C VAL A 675 -19.78 -34.21 -24.78
N VAL A 676 -20.51 -34.82 -23.83
CA VAL A 676 -21.96 -34.60 -23.68
C VAL A 676 -22.26 -33.40 -22.79
N GLY A 677 -21.50 -33.23 -21.71
CA GLY A 677 -21.75 -32.22 -20.69
C GLY A 677 -21.52 -30.79 -21.15
N ILE A 678 -20.49 -30.52 -21.95
CA ILE A 678 -20.18 -29.15 -22.41
C ILE A 678 -21.30 -28.58 -23.31
N PRO A 679 -21.75 -29.26 -24.38
CA PRO A 679 -22.87 -28.77 -25.18
C PRO A 679 -24.16 -28.66 -24.39
N LEU A 680 -24.45 -29.63 -23.51
CA LEU A 680 -25.63 -29.56 -22.65
C LEU A 680 -25.57 -28.33 -21.75
N PHE A 681 -24.43 -28.03 -21.12
CA PHE A 681 -24.23 -26.82 -20.34
C PHE A 681 -24.50 -25.55 -21.16
N LEU A 682 -23.95 -25.45 -22.38
CA LEU A 682 -24.13 -24.28 -23.25
C LEU A 682 -25.58 -24.10 -23.73
N ILE A 683 -26.31 -25.20 -23.96
CA ILE A 683 -27.74 -25.16 -24.30
C ILE A 683 -28.54 -24.74 -23.07
N MET A 684 -28.25 -25.34 -21.92
CA MET A 684 -28.92 -25.02 -20.67
C MET A 684 -28.64 -23.60 -20.21
N SER A 685 -27.46 -23.02 -20.49
CA SER A 685 -27.15 -21.63 -20.10
C SER A 685 -28.03 -20.58 -20.77
N ILE A 686 -28.73 -20.92 -21.87
CA ILE A 686 -29.74 -20.05 -22.49
C ILE A 686 -30.98 -19.91 -21.59
N PHE A 687 -31.29 -20.96 -20.83
CA PHE A 687 -32.46 -21.05 -19.95
C PHE A 687 -32.10 -20.96 -18.46
N ALA A 688 -30.81 -21.08 -18.12
CA ALA A 688 -30.32 -21.13 -16.76
C ALA A 688 -30.26 -19.73 -16.14
N THR A 689 -30.20 -19.73 -14.81
CA THR A 689 -30.07 -18.50 -14.01
C THR A 689 -28.67 -17.90 -14.04
N GLN A 690 -27.65 -18.58 -14.59
CA GLN A 690 -26.29 -18.04 -14.64
C GLN A 690 -26.01 -17.40 -16.00
N PHE A 691 -25.49 -16.17 -15.98
CA PHE A 691 -24.95 -15.54 -17.18
C PHE A 691 -23.66 -16.22 -17.65
N VAL A 692 -23.60 -16.55 -18.94
CA VAL A 692 -22.39 -17.09 -19.60
C VAL A 692 -21.94 -16.10 -20.67
N SER A 693 -20.78 -15.49 -20.44
CA SER A 693 -20.23 -14.51 -21.37
C SER A 693 -19.84 -15.14 -22.72
N LEU A 694 -19.84 -14.32 -23.79
CA LEU A 694 -19.42 -14.76 -25.12
C LEU A 694 -18.00 -15.37 -25.10
N MET A 695 -17.08 -14.79 -24.34
CA MET A 695 -15.74 -15.34 -24.11
C MET A 695 -15.81 -16.79 -23.59
N SER A 696 -16.59 -17.02 -22.52
CA SER A 696 -16.72 -18.34 -21.90
C SER A 696 -17.38 -19.35 -22.83
N ALA A 697 -18.38 -18.92 -23.60
CA ALA A 697 -19.02 -19.76 -24.61
C ALA A 697 -18.05 -20.17 -25.73
N CYS A 698 -17.25 -19.23 -26.26
CA CYS A 698 -16.21 -19.53 -27.25
C CYS A 698 -15.14 -20.47 -26.69
N ALA A 699 -14.71 -20.26 -25.44
CA ALA A 699 -13.76 -21.14 -24.75
C ALA A 699 -14.30 -22.56 -24.58
N ALA A 700 -15.55 -22.69 -24.16
CA ALA A 700 -16.22 -23.97 -24.00
C ALA A 700 -16.29 -24.73 -25.33
N TRP A 701 -16.65 -24.07 -26.43
CA TRP A 701 -16.63 -24.67 -27.76
C TRP A 701 -15.23 -25.08 -28.21
N ALA A 702 -14.22 -24.26 -27.96
CA ALA A 702 -12.83 -24.61 -28.27
C ALA A 702 -12.37 -25.86 -27.51
N VAL A 703 -12.68 -25.95 -26.21
CA VAL A 703 -12.40 -27.14 -25.40
C VAL A 703 -13.15 -28.34 -25.94
N TRP A 704 -14.45 -28.22 -26.22
CA TRP A 704 -15.24 -29.32 -26.74
C TRP A 704 -14.71 -29.86 -28.08
N LEU A 705 -14.36 -28.97 -29.01
CA LEU A 705 -13.73 -29.32 -30.29
C LEU A 705 -12.39 -30.02 -30.11
N SER A 706 -11.61 -29.63 -29.11
CA SER A 706 -10.32 -30.25 -28.82
C SER A 706 -10.44 -31.71 -28.36
N LEU A 707 -11.59 -32.10 -27.78
CA LEU A 707 -11.84 -33.44 -27.26
C LEU A 707 -11.93 -34.53 -28.35
N ASP A 708 -12.14 -34.17 -29.62
CA ASP A 708 -12.43 -35.14 -30.70
C ASP A 708 -13.81 -35.83 -30.56
N PRO A 709 -14.93 -35.07 -30.50
CA PRO A 709 -16.25 -35.61 -30.16
C PRO A 709 -16.73 -36.74 -31.08
N TRP A 710 -16.31 -36.80 -32.34
CA TRP A 710 -16.66 -37.89 -33.28
C TRP A 710 -16.17 -39.28 -32.85
N LEU A 711 -15.18 -39.37 -31.96
CA LEU A 711 -14.69 -40.65 -31.45
C LEU A 711 -15.77 -41.45 -30.69
N GLU A 712 -16.80 -40.78 -30.17
CA GLU A 712 -17.92 -41.42 -29.47
C GLU A 712 -19.05 -41.86 -30.41
N TRP A 713 -19.02 -41.46 -31.69
CA TRP A 713 -20.00 -41.85 -32.70
C TRP A 713 -19.36 -42.58 -33.91
N PRO A 714 -18.66 -43.71 -33.69
CA PRO A 714 -17.93 -44.42 -34.76
C PRO A 714 -18.83 -44.95 -35.88
N HIS A 715 -20.13 -45.15 -35.62
CA HIS A 715 -21.10 -45.59 -36.64
C HIS A 715 -21.44 -44.51 -37.67
N VAL A 716 -21.31 -43.23 -37.29
CA VAL A 716 -21.50 -42.06 -38.18
C VAL A 716 -20.21 -41.78 -38.97
N PHE A 717 -19.05 -42.05 -38.36
CA PHE A 717 -17.72 -41.85 -38.94
C PHE A 717 -17.03 -43.21 -39.18
N LYS A 718 -17.60 -44.03 -40.09
CA LYS A 718 -17.02 -45.34 -40.46
C LYS A 718 -15.56 -45.20 -40.89
N GLN A 719 -14.66 -45.96 -40.25
CA GLN A 719 -13.33 -46.21 -40.81
C GLN A 719 -13.49 -47.02 -42.11
N PRO A 720 -12.84 -46.64 -43.23
CA PRO A 720 -12.70 -47.53 -44.37
C PRO A 720 -11.93 -48.75 -43.89
N VAL A 721 -12.53 -49.93 -44.08
CA VAL A 721 -11.87 -51.21 -43.82
C VAL A 721 -10.65 -51.29 -44.74
N LEU A 722 -9.45 -51.11 -44.19
CA LEU A 722 -8.23 -51.47 -44.90
C LEU A 722 -8.31 -52.97 -45.21
N PRO A 723 -8.16 -53.40 -46.47
CA PRO A 723 -8.15 -54.81 -46.80
C PRO A 723 -6.98 -55.45 -46.05
N LYS A 724 -7.28 -56.46 -45.22
CA LYS A 724 -6.26 -57.31 -44.59
C LYS A 724 -5.29 -57.76 -45.68
N SER A 725 -4.03 -57.34 -45.60
CA SER A 725 -2.98 -57.95 -46.40
C SER A 725 -2.98 -59.43 -46.08
N ARG A 726 -3.25 -60.24 -47.10
CA ARG A 726 -3.11 -61.70 -47.02
C ARG A 726 -1.67 -61.98 -46.61
N SER A 727 -1.50 -62.72 -45.52
CA SER A 727 -0.30 -63.53 -45.34
C SER A 727 -0.26 -64.53 -46.50
N THR A 728 0.71 -64.38 -47.38
CA THR A 728 1.20 -65.50 -48.17
C THR A 728 2.61 -65.77 -47.69
N SER A 729 2.71 -66.86 -46.94
CA SER A 729 3.90 -67.68 -46.85
C SER A 729 4.43 -68.01 -48.25
N GLN A 730 5.69 -67.64 -48.52
CA GLN A 730 6.75 -68.54 -48.98
C GLN A 730 8.10 -67.83 -48.83
#